data_AF-A0AA36JAD6-F1
#
_entry.id   AF-A0AA36JAD6-F1
#
_cell.length_a   1.000
_cell.length_b   1.000
_cell.length_c   1.000
_cell.angle_alpha   90.00
_cell.angle_beta   90.00
_cell.angle_gamma   90.00
#
_symmetry.space_group_name_H-M   'P 1'
#
loop_
_entity.id
_entity.type
_entity.pdbx_description
1 polymer ?
#
loop_
_entity_poly.entity_id
_entity_poly.type
_entity_poly.pdbx_seq_one_letter_code
_entity_poly.pdbx_strand_id
1 'polypeptide(L)'
;MCHIAWAGGCTVGHKWSPFRWPVGREHPMLEVERSAKVQKGLEATKIKSCGPSLPVACPACRMRGGKAASAAYCAAWLGAWALQARDARSAMKIAVILLAAAAAVKLRLDRSLVDPDSDDQWCSGNQFPLDVDSLYHAAGLAKGEDLFDKNELKQFQAGLKASPDWAAASTWHLRVTVNSSLSVATNFGFPGFQVTVPAGAQGELQITDRVESSLDPSFRYLDGPDVLNGDVTFTKFCLRPKLCGEEDFCTDGWKPKVSDTVLPGNSRVECCEVILCSEAPEVDSCSGTIWTPKPNFTELQGHTKDRCCHPVWCEPNIICKGSDVKAKNGTGLRGSTPEECCEPAYCRHFACPSETQYTLMVYNADGSARRGSTTEDCCKEEKCSELDCSTSPRGSWKNKTHPSGLGSTYPECCEESYCVDFACQPSSQWQHRKETSIRGGDHATCCQPLKCAKYTCKDPTLAVRRLPDGKLTEDLGSSDDECCELKPCQDYTCSDPTMWTLKPVLMDGSLRKGFDDDTCCEAIYCEHSMDCERVDGSKWRSRGQRGLQGSTKEQCCHANLCDSYTCSSDVDGDGDGTQWYKKVDTNAHQYLGQTDEECCFPKYCSQYVTKLPLSKWKRNNTKGLQGSTDGECYLERKCLEEVDCHALGVNLTDATRLGSTRDECCW
;
A
#
# COMPACT_ATOMS: atom_id res chain seq x y z
N MET A 1 -31.52 -53.82 -70.04
CA MET A 1 -30.70 -52.59 -70.01
C MET A 1 -29.90 -52.59 -68.71
N CYS A 2 -28.57 -52.53 -68.87
CA CYS A 2 -27.40 -52.66 -67.97
C CYS A 2 -27.62 -52.69 -66.44
N HIS A 3 -27.32 -53.79 -65.73
CA HIS A 3 -26.02 -54.38 -65.27
C HIS A 3 -25.34 -53.65 -64.09
N ILE A 4 -25.38 -54.27 -62.90
CA ILE A 4 -24.25 -54.92 -62.16
C ILE A 4 -23.31 -53.94 -61.41
N ALA A 5 -23.54 -53.85 -60.10
CA ALA A 5 -22.67 -54.32 -59.00
C ALA A 5 -21.31 -53.68 -58.63
N TRP A 6 -20.91 -54.06 -57.40
CA TRP A 6 -19.59 -54.18 -56.76
C TRP A 6 -19.12 -53.14 -55.73
N ALA A 7 -18.71 -53.73 -54.60
CA ALA A 7 -17.89 -53.20 -53.54
C ALA A 7 -16.39 -53.47 -53.82
N GLY A 8 -15.52 -52.73 -53.12
CA GLY A 8 -14.08 -52.97 -52.97
C GLY A 8 -13.45 -51.73 -52.31
N GLY A 9 -12.56 -51.77 -51.31
CA GLY A 9 -11.71 -52.83 -50.80
C GLY A 9 -10.22 -52.43 -50.93
N CYS A 10 -9.49 -52.50 -49.80
CA CYS A 10 -8.01 -52.42 -49.60
C CYS A 10 -7.41 -51.00 -49.43
N THR A 11 -6.75 -50.58 -48.32
CA THR A 11 -5.63 -51.07 -47.46
C THR A 11 -4.20 -50.82 -47.98
N VAL A 12 -3.28 -50.72 -47.00
CA VAL A 12 -1.79 -50.60 -47.01
C VAL A 12 -1.26 -49.14 -46.99
N GLY A 13 -0.36 -48.69 -46.10
CA GLY A 13 0.37 -49.31 -44.99
C GLY A 13 1.69 -48.56 -44.66
N HIS A 14 2.11 -48.60 -43.37
CA HIS A 14 3.48 -48.42 -42.81
C HIS A 14 4.11 -46.99 -42.78
N LYS A 15 4.98 -46.58 -41.83
CA LYS A 15 5.54 -47.07 -40.54
C LYS A 15 6.41 -45.91 -39.92
N TRP A 16 6.37 -45.76 -38.59
CA TRP A 16 7.50 -45.61 -37.60
C TRP A 16 8.58 -44.52 -37.79
N SER A 17 9.19 -43.84 -36.80
CA SER A 17 9.11 -43.67 -35.33
C SER A 17 10.08 -42.49 -34.96
N PRO A 18 10.71 -42.37 -33.77
CA PRO A 18 10.35 -41.43 -32.69
C PRO A 18 11.50 -40.46 -32.31
N PHE A 19 11.28 -39.48 -31.41
CA PHE A 19 12.40 -38.89 -30.65
C PHE A 19 12.02 -38.50 -29.22
N ARG A 20 12.97 -38.78 -28.32
CA ARG A 20 12.90 -38.80 -26.84
C ARG A 20 13.26 -37.46 -26.18
N TRP A 21 12.81 -37.36 -24.92
CA TRP A 21 13.20 -36.47 -23.81
C TRP A 21 14.69 -36.48 -23.43
N PRO A 22 15.15 -35.51 -22.61
CA PRO A 22 15.33 -35.73 -21.15
C PRO A 22 14.79 -34.56 -20.26
N VAL A 23 14.17 -34.77 -19.07
CA VAL A 23 14.71 -34.99 -17.68
C VAL A 23 15.64 -33.84 -17.22
N GLY A 24 15.54 -33.16 -16.06
CA GLY A 24 14.78 -33.22 -14.79
C GLY A 24 15.20 -32.00 -13.91
N ARG A 25 14.49 -31.57 -12.85
CA ARG A 25 14.64 -31.91 -11.41
C ARG A 25 13.69 -31.00 -10.58
N GLU A 26 12.87 -31.54 -9.65
CA GLU A 26 12.97 -31.49 -8.16
C GLU A 26 12.66 -30.09 -7.55
N HIS A 27 11.86 -29.80 -6.52
CA HIS A 27 11.10 -30.47 -5.42
C HIS A 27 10.19 -29.34 -4.78
N PRO A 28 9.48 -29.46 -3.63
CA PRO A 28 8.27 -30.24 -3.37
C PRO A 28 7.14 -29.48 -2.60
N MET A 29 6.06 -30.23 -2.30
CA MET A 29 5.16 -30.14 -1.13
C MET A 29 4.18 -28.96 -0.97
N LEU A 30 2.89 -29.28 -1.01
CA LEU A 30 1.89 -28.80 -0.04
C LEU A 30 0.77 -29.85 0.11
N GLU A 31 0.64 -30.33 1.35
CA GLU A 31 -0.42 -31.22 1.84
C GLU A 31 -1.80 -30.58 1.69
N VAL A 32 -2.79 -31.38 1.26
CA VAL A 32 -4.20 -31.08 1.45
C VAL A 32 -4.82 -32.26 2.19
N GLU A 33 -5.05 -32.08 3.49
CA GLU A 33 -5.80 -33.01 4.31
C GLU A 33 -7.27 -33.06 3.85
N ARG A 34 -7.71 -34.28 3.51
CA ARG A 34 -9.12 -34.64 3.45
C ARG A 34 -9.58 -35.04 4.84
N SER A 35 -10.58 -34.34 5.37
CA SER A 35 -11.41 -34.85 6.46
C SER A 35 -12.83 -35.06 5.96
N ALA A 36 -13.18 -36.33 5.77
CA ALA A 36 -14.55 -36.80 5.58
C ALA A 36 -15.20 -37.02 6.95
N LYS A 37 -16.38 -36.44 7.19
CA LYS A 37 -17.26 -36.85 8.30
C LYS A 37 -18.44 -37.65 7.75
N VAL A 38 -18.45 -38.92 8.16
CA VAL A 38 -19.62 -39.79 8.18
C VAL A 38 -20.34 -39.55 9.50
N GLN A 39 -21.64 -39.25 9.47
CA GLN A 39 -22.55 -39.73 10.51
C GLN A 39 -23.98 -39.87 9.98
N LYS A 40 -24.45 -41.11 10.05
CA LYS A 40 -25.82 -41.56 9.82
C LYS A 40 -26.69 -41.28 11.05
N GLY A 41 -27.96 -40.98 10.79
CA GLY A 41 -29.08 -41.71 11.41
C GLY A 41 -29.83 -41.04 12.56
N LEU A 42 -31.15 -40.92 12.37
CA LEU A 42 -32.29 -41.03 13.32
C LEU A 42 -33.39 -40.06 12.84
N GLU A 43 -34.28 -40.54 11.97
CA GLU A 43 -35.58 -41.15 12.27
C GLU A 43 -36.68 -40.19 12.73
N ALA A 44 -37.76 -40.27 11.96
CA ALA A 44 -39.02 -39.55 12.04
C ALA A 44 -39.73 -39.60 13.38
N THR A 45 -40.47 -38.53 13.67
CA THR A 45 -41.80 -38.67 14.30
C THR A 45 -42.79 -37.72 13.64
N LYS A 46 -43.81 -38.33 13.01
CA LYS A 46 -45.05 -37.71 12.56
C LYS A 46 -45.89 -37.32 13.78
N ILE A 47 -46.47 -36.12 13.78
CA ILE A 47 -47.74 -35.86 14.47
C ILE A 47 -48.68 -35.12 13.52
N LYS A 48 -49.88 -35.72 13.34
CA LYS A 48 -51.08 -35.18 12.70
C LYS A 48 -51.96 -34.53 13.77
N SER A 49 -52.61 -33.40 13.46
CA SER A 49 -54.01 -33.09 13.85
C SER A 49 -54.39 -31.72 13.26
N CYS A 50 -55.33 -31.64 12.32
CA CYS A 50 -56.77 -31.32 12.49
C CYS A 50 -57.04 -29.84 12.82
N GLY A 51 -57.81 -29.15 11.95
CA GLY A 51 -58.37 -27.81 12.16
C GLY A 51 -59.43 -27.75 13.29
N PRO A 52 -60.19 -26.64 13.48
CA PRO A 52 -61.08 -26.12 12.42
C PRO A 52 -61.41 -24.58 12.44
N SER A 53 -62.04 -24.13 11.33
CA SER A 53 -63.11 -23.12 11.14
C SER A 53 -63.29 -21.87 12.07
N LEU A 54 -63.25 -20.67 11.44
CA LEU A 54 -64.23 -19.53 11.35
C LEU A 54 -65.38 -19.38 12.42
N PRO A 55 -66.13 -18.24 12.55
CA PRO A 55 -66.18 -16.97 11.77
C PRO A 55 -66.41 -15.65 12.61
N VAL A 56 -66.61 -14.49 11.93
CA VAL A 56 -67.75 -13.52 12.07
C VAL A 56 -67.38 -12.00 12.01
N ALA A 57 -68.02 -11.33 11.03
CA ALA A 57 -68.61 -9.98 10.94
C ALA A 57 -67.81 -8.65 10.81
N CYS A 58 -68.08 -8.01 9.65
CA CYS A 58 -68.30 -6.58 9.34
C CYS A 58 -69.17 -5.80 10.39
N PRO A 59 -69.20 -4.44 10.46
CA PRO A 59 -69.43 -3.58 9.29
C PRO A 59 -68.82 -2.15 9.26
N ALA A 60 -69.13 -1.49 8.15
CA ALA A 60 -68.78 -0.16 7.68
C ALA A 60 -68.98 1.02 8.65
N CYS A 61 -68.16 2.07 8.45
CA CYS A 61 -68.58 3.45 8.63
C CYS A 61 -67.88 4.37 7.61
N ARG A 62 -68.68 5.16 6.91
CA ARG A 62 -68.31 6.15 5.89
C ARG A 62 -68.61 7.51 6.50
N MET A 63 -67.66 8.47 6.51
CA MET A 63 -67.92 9.92 6.39
C MET A 63 -66.62 10.76 6.33
N ARG A 64 -66.52 11.53 5.24
CA ARG A 64 -66.00 12.90 5.02
C ARG A 64 -64.98 13.53 5.99
N GLY A 65 -63.92 14.10 5.38
CA GLY A 65 -63.61 15.53 5.50
C GLY A 65 -62.48 15.95 6.45
N GLY A 66 -61.31 16.26 5.87
CA GLY A 66 -60.55 17.50 6.12
C GLY A 66 -59.91 17.81 7.49
N LYS A 67 -58.56 17.73 7.48
CA LYS A 67 -57.53 18.52 8.20
C LYS A 67 -57.32 18.34 9.72
N ALA A 68 -56.11 17.85 10.04
CA ALA A 68 -55.11 18.31 11.03
C ALA A 68 -54.28 17.06 11.45
N ALA A 69 -52.95 17.02 11.58
CA ALA A 69 -51.88 17.99 11.43
C ALA A 69 -50.60 17.17 11.12
N SER A 70 -49.77 17.63 10.20
CA SER A 70 -48.44 17.06 9.93
C SER A 70 -47.40 18.19 9.96
N ALA A 71 -46.54 18.10 10.96
CA ALA A 71 -45.18 18.64 10.98
C ALA A 71 -44.29 17.42 11.30
N ALA A 72 -43.17 17.13 10.66
CA ALA A 72 -42.27 18.00 9.95
C ALA A 72 -41.64 17.29 8.74
N TYR A 73 -41.68 17.99 7.62
CA TYR A 73 -40.76 17.93 6.48
C TYR A 73 -39.69 18.99 6.73
N CYS A 74 -38.41 18.73 6.41
CA CYS A 74 -37.44 19.78 6.03
C CYS A 74 -36.17 19.18 5.43
N ALA A 75 -36.22 18.77 4.14
CA ALA A 75 -35.00 18.63 3.30
C ALA A 75 -35.24 18.50 1.79
N ALA A 76 -36.47 18.58 1.27
CA ALA A 76 -36.71 18.35 -0.16
C ALA A 76 -37.76 19.29 -0.74
N TRP A 77 -37.49 20.60 -0.79
CA TRP A 77 -38.22 21.52 -1.68
C TRP A 77 -37.50 22.88 -1.86
N LEU A 78 -36.27 22.87 -2.41
CA LEU A 78 -35.60 24.09 -2.92
C LEU A 78 -34.87 23.80 -4.24
N GLY A 79 -35.58 23.25 -5.22
CA GLY A 79 -35.01 22.92 -6.53
C GLY A 79 -35.85 23.35 -7.74
N ALA A 80 -36.86 24.21 -7.57
CA ALA A 80 -37.76 24.54 -8.67
C ALA A 80 -38.26 26.00 -8.67
N TRP A 81 -37.40 26.98 -8.36
CA TRP A 81 -37.66 28.41 -8.63
C TRP A 81 -36.35 29.17 -8.96
N ALA A 82 -35.52 28.61 -9.85
CA ALA A 82 -34.29 29.25 -10.33
C ALA A 82 -34.25 29.27 -11.86
N LEU A 83 -35.19 29.99 -12.46
CA LEU A 83 -35.06 30.52 -13.83
C LEU A 83 -35.52 31.97 -13.77
N GLN A 84 -34.58 32.87 -13.43
CA GLN A 84 -34.52 34.33 -13.71
C GLN A 84 -33.79 35.09 -12.59
N ALA A 85 -32.46 35.08 -12.62
CA ALA A 85 -31.67 36.12 -11.97
C ALA A 85 -30.42 36.40 -12.82
N ARG A 86 -30.47 37.48 -13.59
CA ARG A 86 -29.31 38.13 -14.22
C ARG A 86 -28.55 38.90 -13.15
N ASP A 87 -27.77 38.23 -12.31
CA ASP A 87 -26.59 38.85 -11.66
C ASP A 87 -25.76 37.83 -10.88
N ALA A 88 -24.57 37.52 -11.41
CA ALA A 88 -23.65 36.51 -10.88
C ALA A 88 -23.05 36.87 -9.49
N ARG A 89 -23.19 38.12 -9.03
CA ARG A 89 -22.60 38.59 -7.77
C ARG A 89 -23.37 38.18 -6.51
N SER A 90 -24.68 37.92 -6.62
CA SER A 90 -25.51 37.53 -5.47
C SER A 90 -25.46 36.03 -5.18
N ALA A 91 -25.28 35.19 -6.21
CA ALA A 91 -25.08 33.74 -6.06
C ALA A 91 -23.76 33.39 -5.35
N MET A 92 -22.71 34.19 -5.58
CA MET A 92 -21.40 33.97 -4.99
C MET A 92 -21.38 34.28 -3.48
N LYS A 93 -22.14 35.26 -2.99
CA LYS A 93 -22.26 35.56 -1.54
C LYS A 93 -23.00 34.47 -0.77
N ILE A 94 -24.01 33.84 -1.38
CA ILE A 94 -24.77 32.74 -0.77
C ILE A 94 -23.92 31.46 -0.74
N ALA A 95 -23.14 31.20 -1.79
CA ALA A 95 -22.19 30.09 -1.82
C ALA A 95 -21.08 30.24 -0.75
N VAL A 96 -20.57 31.46 -0.53
CA VAL A 96 -19.55 31.74 0.51
C VAL A 96 -20.11 31.56 1.94
N ILE A 97 -21.37 31.93 2.19
CA ILE A 97 -22.02 31.72 3.50
C ILE A 97 -22.30 30.23 3.76
N LEU A 98 -22.66 29.46 2.72
CA LEU A 98 -22.84 28.00 2.84
C LEU A 98 -21.51 27.25 2.98
N LEU A 99 -20.43 27.72 2.34
CA LEU A 99 -19.07 27.22 2.55
C LEU A 99 -18.52 27.54 3.95
N ALA A 100 -18.85 28.71 4.51
CA ALA A 100 -18.50 29.06 5.89
C ALA A 100 -19.29 28.24 6.92
N ALA A 101 -20.55 27.88 6.64
CA ALA A 101 -21.35 27.00 7.48
C ALA A 101 -20.86 25.53 7.45
N ALA A 102 -20.42 25.03 6.29
CA ALA A 102 -19.79 23.73 6.17
C ALA A 102 -18.41 23.68 6.88
N ALA A 103 -17.66 24.79 6.88
CA ALA A 103 -16.42 24.94 7.63
C ALA A 103 -16.64 25.00 9.15
N ALA A 104 -17.76 25.55 9.62
CA ALA A 104 -18.13 25.58 11.04
C ALA A 104 -18.63 24.23 11.58
N VAL A 105 -19.22 23.38 10.73
CA VAL A 105 -19.55 21.98 11.10
C VAL A 105 -18.29 21.10 11.14
N LYS A 106 -17.28 21.43 10.34
CA LYS A 106 -15.92 20.87 10.44
C LYS A 106 -15.14 21.36 11.68
N LEU A 107 -15.68 22.36 12.39
CA LEU A 107 -15.23 22.87 13.70
C LEU A 107 -16.17 22.46 14.86
N ARG A 108 -16.87 21.32 14.73
CA ARG A 108 -17.29 20.48 15.86
C ARG A 108 -16.33 19.28 15.86
N LEU A 109 -15.15 19.31 16.50
CA LEU A 109 -14.92 19.54 17.95
C LEU A 109 -15.92 18.68 18.75
N ASP A 110 -15.56 17.49 19.26
CA ASP A 110 -14.58 17.29 20.34
C ASP A 110 -13.86 15.92 20.30
N ARG A 111 -12.90 15.66 19.40
CA ARG A 111 -12.07 14.45 19.59
C ARG A 111 -10.66 14.39 18.98
N SER A 112 -9.99 15.49 18.65
CA SER A 112 -8.64 15.34 18.07
C SER A 112 -7.59 16.39 18.45
N LEU A 113 -7.66 16.95 19.67
CA LEU A 113 -6.55 17.70 20.27
C LEU A 113 -6.48 17.46 21.79
N VAL A 114 -6.71 16.22 22.23
CA VAL A 114 -6.15 15.78 23.51
C VAL A 114 -4.82 15.17 23.14
N ASP A 115 -3.75 15.79 23.60
CA ASP A 115 -2.39 15.27 23.47
C ASP A 115 -2.39 13.84 24.05
N PRO A 116 -2.25 12.79 23.22
CA PRO A 116 -2.31 11.41 23.72
C PRO A 116 -1.17 11.12 24.72
N ASP A 117 -0.17 12.01 24.80
CA ASP A 117 0.93 11.98 25.76
C ASP A 117 0.72 12.88 26.99
N SER A 118 -0.46 13.47 27.19
CA SER A 118 -0.74 14.10 28.48
C SER A 118 -0.87 12.98 29.53
N ASP A 119 0.16 12.83 30.36
CA ASP A 119 0.30 11.77 31.37
C ASP A 119 -0.98 11.54 32.22
N ASP A 120 -1.80 12.58 32.37
CA ASP A 120 -3.05 12.56 33.13
C ASP A 120 -4.17 11.71 32.48
N GLN A 121 -4.16 11.49 31.16
CA GLN A 121 -5.25 10.76 30.50
C GLN A 121 -5.20 9.26 30.77
N TRP A 122 -4.00 8.69 30.89
CA TRP A 122 -3.82 7.25 31.13
C TRP A 122 -4.42 6.79 32.46
N CYS A 123 -4.48 7.68 33.45
CA CYS A 123 -5.01 7.38 34.79
C CYS A 123 -6.44 7.84 35.02
N SER A 124 -7.15 8.21 33.96
CA SER A 124 -8.59 8.37 34.01
C SER A 124 -9.26 7.05 34.42
N GLY A 125 -10.08 7.09 35.48
CA GLY A 125 -10.72 5.90 36.03
C GLY A 125 -9.81 5.01 36.88
N ASN A 126 -8.74 5.56 37.46
CA ASN A 126 -7.93 4.85 38.46
C ASN A 126 -8.80 4.31 39.60
N GLN A 127 -8.69 3.01 39.87
CA GLN A 127 -9.38 2.30 40.94
C GLN A 127 -8.42 1.80 42.02
N PHE A 128 -7.18 2.31 42.07
CA PHE A 128 -6.24 2.02 43.15
C PHE A 128 -6.80 2.55 44.49
N PRO A 129 -7.07 1.69 45.50
CA PRO A 129 -7.82 2.12 46.69
C PRO A 129 -7.03 2.88 47.77
N LEU A 130 -5.71 2.97 47.62
CA LEU A 130 -4.85 3.68 48.55
C LEU A 130 -4.42 5.04 47.95
N ASP A 131 -3.67 5.83 48.71
CA ASP A 131 -3.13 7.09 48.23
C ASP A 131 -2.11 6.87 47.11
N VAL A 132 -2.42 7.38 45.92
CA VAL A 132 -1.64 7.15 44.70
C VAL A 132 -0.24 7.77 44.78
N ASP A 133 -0.07 8.85 45.54
CA ASP A 133 1.18 9.60 45.67
C ASP A 133 2.03 9.16 46.88
N SER A 134 1.50 8.24 47.70
CA SER A 134 2.24 7.69 48.83
C SER A 134 3.43 6.83 48.39
N LEU A 135 4.47 6.80 49.23
CA LEU A 135 5.70 6.04 49.02
C LEU A 135 5.56 4.65 49.65
N TYR A 136 5.42 3.62 48.82
CA TYR A 136 5.32 2.23 49.28
C TYR A 136 6.69 1.56 49.16
N HIS A 137 7.31 1.26 50.31
CA HIS A 137 8.66 0.70 50.40
C HIS A 137 8.63 -0.83 50.52
N ALA A 138 9.34 -1.51 49.62
CA ALA A 138 9.67 -2.92 49.72
C ALA A 138 11.15 -3.07 50.09
N ALA A 139 11.42 -3.35 51.36
CA ALA A 139 12.74 -3.67 51.86
C ALA A 139 12.67 -4.87 52.81
N GLY A 140 13.53 -5.87 52.60
CA GLY A 140 13.60 -7.06 53.45
C GLY A 140 12.37 -7.98 53.41
N LEU A 141 11.50 -7.85 52.39
CA LEU A 141 10.36 -8.72 52.19
C LEU A 141 10.80 -10.14 51.85
N ALA A 142 10.23 -11.14 52.52
CA ALA A 142 10.39 -12.53 52.11
C ALA A 142 9.53 -12.84 50.88
N LYS A 143 9.94 -13.81 50.05
CA LYS A 143 9.17 -14.24 48.88
C LYS A 143 7.74 -14.64 49.27
N GLY A 144 6.75 -13.99 48.67
CA GLY A 144 5.32 -14.15 48.97
C GLY A 144 4.76 -13.15 49.98
N GLU A 145 5.58 -12.30 50.61
CA GLU A 145 5.09 -11.23 51.48
C GLU A 145 4.50 -10.06 50.67
N ASP A 146 3.52 -9.39 51.30
CA ASP A 146 2.80 -8.26 50.75
C ASP A 146 3.60 -6.96 50.88
N LEU A 147 3.52 -6.10 49.85
CA LEU A 147 4.13 -4.76 49.83
C LEU A 147 3.50 -3.84 50.90
N PHE A 148 2.20 -4.02 51.15
CA PHE A 148 1.41 -3.16 52.02
C PHE A 148 1.45 -3.64 53.46
N ASP A 149 1.43 -2.71 54.40
CA ASP A 149 1.30 -3.06 55.81
C ASP A 149 -0.08 -3.69 56.11
N LYS A 150 -0.26 -4.22 57.32
CA LYS A 150 -1.50 -4.94 57.69
C LYS A 150 -2.77 -4.07 57.58
N ASN A 151 -2.68 -2.76 57.77
CA ASN A 151 -3.82 -1.84 57.69
C ASN A 151 -4.07 -1.42 56.25
N GLU A 152 -3.02 -1.07 55.52
CA GLU A 152 -3.05 -0.73 54.10
C GLU A 152 -3.57 -1.90 53.27
N LEU A 153 -3.08 -3.12 53.52
CA LEU A 153 -3.54 -4.33 52.84
C LEU A 153 -5.05 -4.56 53.02
N LYS A 154 -5.59 -4.30 54.23
CA LYS A 154 -7.02 -4.40 54.48
C LYS A 154 -7.82 -3.36 53.69
N GLN A 155 -7.35 -2.12 53.65
CA GLN A 155 -8.00 -1.05 52.89
C GLN A 155 -7.95 -1.33 51.39
N PHE A 156 -6.78 -1.75 50.90
CA PHE A 156 -6.54 -2.16 49.53
C PHE A 156 -7.48 -3.31 49.11
N GLN A 157 -7.54 -4.37 49.91
CA GLN A 157 -8.44 -5.50 49.67
C GLN A 157 -9.92 -5.09 49.70
N ALA A 158 -10.33 -4.26 50.66
CA ALA A 158 -11.72 -3.81 50.76
C ALA A 158 -12.12 -2.95 49.56
N GLY A 159 -11.23 -2.06 49.10
CA GLY A 159 -11.48 -1.19 47.97
C GLY A 159 -11.57 -1.93 46.64
N LEU A 160 -10.63 -2.85 46.37
CA LEU A 160 -10.69 -3.66 45.14
C LEU A 160 -11.91 -4.60 45.14
N LYS A 161 -12.26 -5.21 46.28
CA LYS A 161 -13.48 -6.03 46.39
C LYS A 161 -14.77 -5.24 46.17
N ALA A 162 -14.76 -3.94 46.43
CA ALA A 162 -15.90 -3.07 46.16
C ALA A 162 -16.01 -2.70 44.67
N SER A 163 -14.95 -2.89 43.89
CA SER A 163 -15.01 -2.70 42.44
C SER A 163 -15.72 -3.88 41.76
N PRO A 164 -16.78 -3.63 40.97
CA PRO A 164 -17.46 -4.69 40.23
C PRO A 164 -16.57 -5.31 39.14
N ASP A 165 -15.53 -4.60 38.70
CA ASP A 165 -14.66 -5.00 37.61
C ASP A 165 -13.53 -5.93 38.08
N TRP A 166 -13.28 -5.97 39.41
CA TRP A 166 -12.28 -6.84 40.04
C TRP A 166 -12.82 -8.27 40.14
N ALA A 167 -13.04 -8.86 38.97
CA ALA A 167 -13.51 -10.22 38.81
C ALA A 167 -12.39 -11.14 38.31
N ALA A 168 -12.57 -12.44 38.58
CA ALA A 168 -11.77 -13.49 37.99
C ALA A 168 -11.64 -13.28 36.48
N ALA A 169 -10.40 -13.28 35.99
CA ALA A 169 -10.15 -13.28 34.56
C ALA A 169 -10.47 -11.95 33.82
N SER A 170 -10.62 -10.84 34.56
CA SER A 170 -10.61 -9.48 34.00
C SER A 170 -9.19 -9.02 33.66
N THR A 171 -9.03 -8.24 32.60
CA THR A 171 -7.74 -7.62 32.25
C THR A 171 -7.65 -6.22 32.83
N TRP A 172 -6.51 -5.93 33.43
CA TRP A 172 -6.25 -4.68 34.12
C TRP A 172 -4.99 -4.03 33.57
N HIS A 173 -4.91 -2.70 33.70
CA HIS A 173 -3.71 -1.91 33.46
C HIS A 173 -3.16 -1.47 34.80
N LEU A 174 -1.86 -1.67 35.00
CA LEU A 174 -1.10 -1.06 36.09
C LEU A 174 -0.03 -0.17 35.48
N ARG A 175 -0.03 1.10 35.87
CA ARG A 175 1.10 2.03 35.68
C ARG A 175 1.58 2.44 37.07
N VAL A 176 2.89 2.41 37.29
CA VAL A 176 3.51 2.72 38.58
C VAL A 176 4.91 3.29 38.36
N THR A 177 5.29 4.31 39.13
CA THR A 177 6.67 4.80 39.18
C THR A 177 7.46 3.98 40.18
N VAL A 178 8.63 3.49 39.78
CA VAL A 178 9.49 2.64 40.59
C VAL A 178 10.88 3.25 40.71
N ASN A 179 11.42 3.24 41.93
CA ASN A 179 12.82 3.50 42.22
C ASN A 179 13.40 2.30 42.96
N SER A 180 14.36 1.61 42.33
CA SER A 180 14.89 0.33 42.79
C SER A 180 16.40 0.43 43.00
N SER A 181 16.86 -0.03 44.17
CA SER A 181 18.28 -0.25 44.49
C SER A 181 18.70 -1.72 44.36
N LEU A 182 17.83 -2.55 43.78
CA LEU A 182 18.10 -3.98 43.62
C LEU A 182 19.28 -4.24 42.68
N SER A 183 20.03 -5.28 42.99
CA SER A 183 21.13 -5.78 42.15
C SER A 183 20.68 -6.77 41.07
N VAL A 184 19.46 -7.30 41.17
CA VAL A 184 18.86 -8.28 40.24
C VAL A 184 17.41 -7.89 39.98
N ALA A 185 16.94 -8.07 38.75
CA ALA A 185 15.54 -7.87 38.41
C ALA A 185 14.64 -8.80 39.23
N THR A 186 13.48 -8.31 39.63
CA THR A 186 12.62 -8.96 40.62
C THR A 186 11.15 -8.74 40.26
N ASN A 187 10.31 -9.77 40.43
CA ASN A 187 8.89 -9.67 40.10
C ASN A 187 8.06 -9.31 41.34
N PHE A 188 7.22 -8.31 41.17
CA PHE A 188 6.15 -7.96 42.12
C PHE A 188 4.80 -8.10 41.43
N GLY A 189 3.71 -8.18 42.18
CA GLY A 189 2.37 -8.12 41.59
C GLY A 189 1.33 -8.97 42.28
N PHE A 190 0.21 -9.18 41.61
CA PHE A 190 -0.84 -10.10 42.03
C PHE A 190 -0.58 -11.50 41.45
N PRO A 191 -1.17 -12.56 42.02
CA PRO A 191 -1.26 -13.84 41.32
C PRO A 191 -1.83 -13.66 39.90
N GLY A 192 -1.08 -14.08 38.88
CA GLY A 192 -1.42 -13.92 37.46
C GLY A 192 -1.17 -12.54 36.84
N PHE A 193 -0.73 -11.54 37.61
CA PHE A 193 -0.48 -10.17 37.14
C PHE A 193 0.85 -9.66 37.72
N GLN A 194 1.94 -9.76 36.97
CA GLN A 194 3.30 -9.60 37.51
C GLN A 194 4.08 -8.47 36.83
N VAL A 195 4.52 -7.47 37.57
CA VAL A 195 5.45 -6.44 37.11
C VAL A 195 6.89 -6.85 37.44
N THR A 196 7.74 -6.95 36.41
CA THR A 196 9.18 -7.12 36.59
C THR A 196 9.82 -5.76 36.85
N VAL A 197 10.38 -5.58 38.03
CA VAL A 197 11.17 -4.41 38.41
C VAL A 197 12.64 -4.67 38.04
N PRO A 198 13.22 -3.94 37.08
CA PRO A 198 14.63 -4.09 36.73
C PRO A 198 15.57 -3.73 37.88
N ALA A 199 16.79 -4.27 37.85
CA ALA A 199 17.87 -3.86 38.74
C ALA A 199 18.20 -2.38 38.51
N GLY A 200 18.30 -1.58 39.57
CA GLY A 200 18.58 -0.15 39.45
C GLY A 200 17.49 0.69 38.77
N ALA A 201 16.26 0.18 38.63
CA ALA A 201 15.19 0.87 37.90
C ALA A 201 14.88 2.25 38.49
N GLN A 202 14.79 3.27 37.63
CA GLN A 202 14.32 4.61 37.95
C GLN A 202 13.38 5.08 36.85
N GLY A 203 12.07 5.04 37.09
CA GLY A 203 11.09 5.46 36.09
C GLY A 203 9.76 4.75 36.21
N GLU A 204 8.95 4.88 35.17
CA GLU A 204 7.62 4.28 35.14
C GLU A 204 7.64 2.87 34.53
N LEU A 205 6.89 1.99 35.15
CA LEU A 205 6.58 0.65 34.65
C LEU A 205 5.10 0.59 34.33
N GLN A 206 4.80 0.01 33.18
CA GLN A 206 3.43 -0.20 32.72
C GLN A 206 3.24 -1.66 32.33
N ILE A 207 2.16 -2.27 32.81
CA ILE A 207 1.78 -3.62 32.47
C ILE A 207 0.28 -3.71 32.22
N THR A 208 -0.08 -4.58 31.28
CA THR A 208 -1.45 -5.00 31.01
C THR A 208 -1.50 -6.50 31.14
N ASP A 209 -2.26 -7.01 32.09
CA ASP A 209 -2.36 -8.46 32.28
C ASP A 209 -3.70 -8.86 32.92
N ARG A 210 -3.97 -10.16 32.96
CA ARG A 210 -5.20 -10.75 33.44
C ARG A 210 -5.10 -11.12 34.91
N VAL A 211 -6.02 -10.63 35.73
CA VAL A 211 -6.06 -10.98 37.15
C VAL A 211 -6.54 -12.42 37.28
N GLU A 212 -5.69 -13.30 37.80
CA GLU A 212 -6.08 -14.67 38.14
C GLU A 212 -6.93 -14.62 39.42
N SER A 213 -8.03 -15.39 39.47
CA SER A 213 -9.09 -15.23 40.45
C SER A 213 -8.59 -15.37 41.90
N SER A 214 -8.27 -14.25 42.54
CA SER A 214 -7.91 -14.20 43.94
C SER A 214 -8.99 -13.42 44.68
N LEU A 215 -9.69 -14.10 45.60
CA LEU A 215 -10.66 -13.48 46.50
C LEU A 215 -10.01 -12.38 47.36
N ASP A 216 -8.69 -12.42 47.58
CA ASP A 216 -7.96 -11.53 48.46
C ASP A 216 -6.76 -10.88 47.72
N PRO A 217 -6.99 -9.81 46.95
CA PRO A 217 -5.93 -9.19 46.16
C PRO A 217 -4.80 -8.69 47.06
N SER A 218 -3.59 -9.04 46.68
CA SER A 218 -2.37 -8.83 47.46
C SER A 218 -1.23 -8.54 46.49
N PHE A 219 -0.57 -7.39 46.65
CA PHE A 219 0.55 -6.99 45.79
C PHE A 219 1.84 -7.47 46.45
N ARG A 220 2.36 -8.59 45.99
CA ARG A 220 3.40 -9.35 46.69
C ARG A 220 4.73 -9.32 45.97
N TYR A 221 5.78 -9.61 46.72
CA TYR A 221 7.06 -10.00 46.16
C TYR A 221 6.98 -11.45 45.64
N LEU A 222 6.96 -11.64 44.33
CA LEU A 222 6.62 -12.93 43.70
C LEU A 222 7.84 -13.75 43.31
N ASP A 223 8.90 -13.13 42.79
CA ASP A 223 10.07 -13.85 42.28
C ASP A 223 11.40 -13.09 42.42
N GLY A 224 12.44 -13.78 42.88
CA GLY A 224 13.76 -13.24 43.23
C GLY A 224 14.41 -14.04 44.39
N PRO A 225 15.44 -13.50 45.08
CA PRO A 225 16.02 -14.08 46.30
C PRO A 225 14.99 -14.36 47.41
N ASP A 226 15.26 -15.30 48.32
CA ASP A 226 14.31 -15.66 49.40
C ASP A 226 13.89 -14.46 50.27
N VAL A 227 14.81 -13.51 50.45
CA VAL A 227 14.59 -12.21 51.10
C VAL A 227 15.09 -11.12 50.17
N LEU A 228 14.26 -10.09 49.98
CA LEU A 228 14.57 -8.95 49.13
C LEU A 228 15.79 -8.17 49.66
N ASN A 229 16.91 -8.29 48.96
CA ASN A 229 18.16 -7.62 49.30
C ASN A 229 18.28 -6.29 48.56
N GLY A 230 17.76 -5.24 49.19
CA GLY A 230 17.73 -3.87 48.68
C GLY A 230 16.43 -3.17 49.08
N ASP A 231 16.20 -2.01 48.49
CA ASP A 231 14.98 -1.21 48.65
C ASP A 231 14.37 -0.92 47.27
N VAL A 232 13.06 -1.12 47.17
CA VAL A 232 12.25 -0.73 46.02
C VAL A 232 11.12 0.16 46.53
N THR A 233 11.05 1.39 46.02
CA THR A 233 9.96 2.32 46.31
C THR A 233 9.02 2.40 45.12
N PHE A 234 7.73 2.23 45.37
CA PHE A 234 6.65 2.38 44.39
C PHE A 234 5.83 3.64 44.70
N THR A 235 5.52 4.43 43.67
CA THR A 235 4.67 5.64 43.74
C THR A 235 3.81 5.78 42.50
N LYS A 236 2.86 6.73 42.50
CA LYS A 236 1.99 7.04 41.37
C LYS A 236 1.24 5.81 40.84
N PHE A 237 0.65 5.06 41.76
CA PHE A 237 -0.10 3.86 41.40
C PHE A 237 -1.34 4.21 40.59
N CYS A 238 -1.48 3.55 39.45
CA CYS A 238 -2.58 3.72 38.53
C CYS A 238 -3.05 2.34 38.08
N LEU A 239 -4.11 1.86 38.72
CA LEU A 239 -4.67 0.53 38.54
C LEU A 239 -6.12 0.66 38.06
N ARG A 240 -6.39 0.27 36.82
CA ARG A 240 -7.74 0.38 36.23
C ARG A 240 -8.07 -0.80 35.32
N PRO A 241 -9.35 -1.16 35.15
CA PRO A 241 -9.73 -2.20 34.20
C PRO A 241 -9.44 -1.76 32.77
N LYS A 242 -9.18 -2.74 31.89
CA LYS A 242 -9.11 -2.52 30.44
C LYS A 242 -10.48 -2.11 29.92
N LEU A 243 -10.51 -1.06 29.11
CA LEU A 243 -11.75 -0.50 28.58
C LEU A 243 -11.96 -0.98 27.14
N CYS A 244 -13.21 -1.25 26.77
CA CYS A 244 -13.56 -1.80 25.46
C CYS A 244 -13.21 -0.89 24.27
N GLY A 245 -12.93 0.39 24.50
CA GLY A 245 -12.53 1.36 23.47
C GLY A 245 -11.03 1.51 23.26
N GLU A 246 -10.19 0.78 24.00
CA GLU A 246 -8.72 0.90 23.93
C GLU A 246 -8.08 -0.01 22.88
N GLU A 247 -8.81 -1.01 22.39
CA GLU A 247 -8.39 -1.88 21.29
C GLU A 247 -9.55 -2.12 20.32
N ASP A 248 -9.21 -2.37 19.05
CA ASP A 248 -10.15 -2.80 18.02
C ASP A 248 -10.54 -4.28 18.23
N PHE A 249 -11.29 -4.56 19.31
CA PHE A 249 -11.84 -5.89 19.57
C PHE A 249 -12.90 -6.29 18.52
N CYS A 250 -13.58 -5.30 17.95
CA CYS A 250 -14.75 -5.50 17.10
C CYS A 250 -14.34 -5.54 15.62
N THR A 251 -13.77 -6.67 15.23
CA THR A 251 -13.49 -6.99 13.81
C THR A 251 -14.71 -7.63 13.13
N ASP A 252 -14.63 -7.83 11.80
CA ASP A 252 -15.65 -8.35 10.88
C ASP A 252 -16.84 -9.10 11.52
N GLY A 253 -18.02 -8.48 11.42
CA GLY A 253 -19.29 -9.02 11.89
C GLY A 253 -19.67 -8.67 13.31
N TRP A 254 -18.90 -7.81 13.96
CA TRP A 254 -19.17 -7.34 15.31
C TRP A 254 -19.07 -5.83 15.35
N LYS A 255 -19.94 -5.19 16.12
CA LYS A 255 -19.89 -3.76 16.37
C LYS A 255 -19.68 -3.52 17.87
N PRO A 256 -19.05 -2.41 18.27
CA PRO A 256 -18.96 -2.04 19.67
C PRO A 256 -20.37 -1.98 20.28
N LYS A 257 -20.54 -2.53 21.49
CA LYS A 257 -21.79 -2.34 22.22
C LYS A 257 -21.97 -0.85 22.47
N VAL A 258 -23.09 -0.30 21.98
CA VAL A 258 -23.41 1.12 22.18
C VAL A 258 -23.75 1.31 23.65
N SER A 259 -22.83 1.95 24.39
CA SER A 259 -23.03 2.33 25.78
C SER A 259 -22.60 3.77 25.95
N ASP A 260 -23.47 4.57 26.58
CA ASP A 260 -23.16 5.96 26.95
C ASP A 260 -22.05 6.03 28.02
N THR A 261 -21.78 4.91 28.69
CA THR A 261 -20.66 4.73 29.62
C THR A 261 -19.59 3.84 29.02
N VAL A 262 -18.32 4.18 29.25
CA VAL A 262 -17.18 3.36 28.83
C VAL A 262 -17.27 2.00 29.53
N LEU A 263 -17.55 0.95 28.75
CA LEU A 263 -17.68 -0.41 29.28
C LEU A 263 -16.29 -1.00 29.57
N PRO A 264 -16.04 -1.51 30.78
CA PRO A 264 -14.90 -2.38 31.02
C PRO A 264 -15.14 -3.72 30.33
N GLY A 265 -14.08 -4.28 29.75
CA GLY A 265 -14.15 -5.57 29.08
C GLY A 265 -12.85 -5.89 28.37
N ASN A 266 -12.55 -7.19 28.28
CA ASN A 266 -11.30 -7.69 27.72
C ASN A 266 -11.49 -8.71 26.60
N SER A 267 -12.75 -9.01 26.27
CA SER A 267 -13.08 -9.97 25.23
C SER A 267 -14.03 -9.37 24.21
N ARG A 268 -13.99 -9.93 23.01
CA ARG A 268 -14.92 -9.59 21.93
C ARG A 268 -16.39 -9.75 22.36
N VAL A 269 -16.70 -10.72 23.22
CA VAL A 269 -18.08 -10.98 23.69
C VAL A 269 -18.53 -9.94 24.73
N GLU A 270 -17.60 -9.42 25.52
CA GLU A 270 -17.87 -8.36 26.49
C GLU A 270 -18.01 -7.00 25.81
N CYS A 271 -17.11 -6.68 24.87
CA CYS A 271 -16.99 -5.37 24.26
C CYS A 271 -17.82 -5.18 22.99
N CYS A 272 -18.12 -6.26 22.29
CA CYS A 272 -18.79 -6.21 21.00
C CYS A 272 -20.09 -7.00 21.03
N GLU A 273 -21.02 -6.60 20.18
CA GLU A 273 -22.21 -7.36 19.83
C GLU A 273 -22.16 -7.77 18.36
N VAL A 274 -22.79 -8.91 18.06
CA VAL A 274 -22.84 -9.42 16.69
C VAL A 274 -23.69 -8.48 15.86
N ILE A 275 -23.17 -8.05 14.70
CA ILE A 275 -23.93 -7.22 13.76
C ILE A 275 -25.11 -8.04 13.24
N LEU A 276 -26.32 -7.48 13.38
CA LEU A 276 -27.51 -8.02 12.74
C LEU A 276 -27.52 -7.61 11.27
N CYS A 277 -28.03 -8.48 10.41
CA CYS A 277 -28.09 -8.23 8.96
C CYS A 277 -28.82 -6.93 8.60
N SER A 278 -29.82 -6.51 9.38
CA SER A 278 -30.52 -5.23 9.20
C SER A 278 -29.73 -3.99 9.59
N GLU A 279 -28.63 -4.15 10.31
CA GLU A 279 -27.77 -3.07 10.79
C GLU A 279 -26.44 -3.01 10.04
N ALA A 280 -26.16 -4.02 9.22
CA ALA A 280 -24.94 -4.11 8.43
C ALA A 280 -25.05 -3.17 7.21
N PRO A 281 -24.26 -2.07 7.14
CA PRO A 281 -24.37 -1.10 6.04
C PRO A 281 -24.04 -1.73 4.67
N GLU A 282 -23.21 -2.76 4.63
CA GLU A 282 -22.89 -3.50 3.40
C GLU A 282 -24.05 -4.35 2.87
N VAL A 283 -25.03 -4.67 3.73
CA VAL A 283 -26.17 -5.54 3.46
C VAL A 283 -27.43 -4.74 3.11
N ASP A 284 -27.41 -3.43 3.33
CA ASP A 284 -28.55 -2.51 3.08
C ASP A 284 -29.07 -2.59 1.62
N SER A 285 -28.22 -3.04 0.69
CA SER A 285 -28.56 -3.25 -0.72
C SER A 285 -29.20 -4.60 -1.06
N CYS A 286 -29.70 -5.38 -0.10
CA CYS A 286 -30.47 -6.59 -0.41
C CYS A 286 -31.86 -6.31 -0.98
N SER A 287 -32.18 -5.03 -1.19
CA SER A 287 -33.33 -4.47 -1.89
C SER A 287 -33.00 -4.19 -3.37
N GLY A 288 -32.40 -5.17 -4.06
CA GLY A 288 -31.98 -5.04 -5.46
C GLY A 288 -32.48 -6.19 -6.34
N THR A 289 -32.30 -6.06 -7.64
CA THR A 289 -32.72 -7.04 -8.65
C THR A 289 -31.93 -8.36 -8.61
N ILE A 290 -30.78 -8.36 -7.92
CA ILE A 290 -29.85 -9.49 -7.84
C ILE A 290 -29.81 -10.20 -6.46
N TRP A 291 -30.41 -9.63 -5.42
CA TRP A 291 -30.43 -10.19 -4.06
C TRP A 291 -31.78 -9.95 -3.39
N THR A 292 -32.26 -10.90 -2.60
CA THR A 292 -33.43 -10.76 -1.73
C THR A 292 -33.05 -11.06 -0.28
N PRO A 293 -33.64 -10.38 0.72
CA PRO A 293 -33.36 -10.68 2.13
C PRO A 293 -33.75 -12.11 2.48
N LYS A 294 -32.94 -12.80 3.31
CA LYS A 294 -33.33 -14.10 3.88
C LYS A 294 -34.52 -13.94 4.86
N PRO A 295 -35.28 -15.01 5.14
CA PRO A 295 -36.24 -15.01 6.24
C PRO A 295 -35.57 -14.57 7.55
N ASN A 296 -36.27 -13.77 8.36
CA ASN A 296 -35.80 -13.20 9.63
C ASN A 296 -34.56 -12.28 9.48
N PHE A 297 -34.46 -11.54 8.38
CA PHE A 297 -33.35 -10.60 8.10
C PHE A 297 -33.02 -9.66 9.27
N THR A 298 -34.02 -9.20 10.03
CA THR A 298 -33.84 -8.31 11.18
C THR A 298 -33.23 -9.00 12.42
N GLU A 299 -33.33 -10.32 12.50
CA GLU A 299 -32.85 -11.12 13.65
C GLU A 299 -31.62 -11.97 13.30
N LEU A 300 -31.29 -12.06 12.00
CA LEU A 300 -30.22 -12.90 11.51
C LEU A 300 -28.86 -12.25 11.79
N GLN A 301 -27.98 -13.00 12.43
CA GLN A 301 -26.61 -12.57 12.72
C GLN A 301 -25.72 -12.71 11.49
N GLY A 302 -25.16 -11.59 11.02
CA GLY A 302 -24.28 -11.54 9.87
C GLY A 302 -24.09 -10.12 9.33
N HIS A 303 -22.96 -9.90 8.67
CA HIS A 303 -22.62 -8.61 8.05
C HIS A 303 -22.33 -8.73 6.56
N THR A 304 -22.33 -9.95 6.00
CA THR A 304 -22.05 -10.19 4.58
C THR A 304 -23.33 -10.49 3.82
N LYS A 305 -23.38 -10.06 2.55
CA LYS A 305 -24.54 -10.29 1.67
C LYS A 305 -24.91 -11.78 1.55
N ASP A 306 -23.94 -12.68 1.43
CA ASP A 306 -24.22 -14.13 1.32
C ASP A 306 -24.82 -14.72 2.60
N ARG A 307 -24.44 -14.19 3.77
CA ARG A 307 -24.98 -14.64 5.05
C ARG A 307 -26.40 -14.12 5.25
N CYS A 308 -26.65 -12.89 4.82
CA CYS A 308 -27.90 -12.17 5.05
C CYS A 308 -28.96 -12.28 3.95
N CYS A 309 -28.56 -12.62 2.72
CA CYS A 309 -29.40 -12.48 1.54
C CYS A 309 -29.32 -13.73 0.64
N HIS A 310 -30.37 -13.97 -0.14
CA HIS A 310 -30.41 -14.98 -1.19
C HIS A 310 -30.11 -14.31 -2.54
N PRO A 311 -29.18 -14.85 -3.35
CA PRO A 311 -29.02 -14.38 -4.71
C PRO A 311 -30.26 -14.72 -5.52
N VAL A 312 -30.76 -13.76 -6.29
CA VAL A 312 -31.83 -13.97 -7.26
C VAL A 312 -31.19 -14.45 -8.55
N TRP A 313 -31.61 -15.62 -9.03
CA TRP A 313 -31.10 -16.20 -10.27
C TRP A 313 -32.09 -15.96 -11.40
N CYS A 314 -31.58 -15.67 -12.59
CA CYS A 314 -32.40 -15.57 -13.80
C CYS A 314 -33.20 -16.85 -13.99
N GLU A 315 -34.52 -16.75 -14.07
CA GLU A 315 -35.35 -17.91 -14.36
C GLU A 315 -35.03 -18.45 -15.77
N PRO A 316 -34.98 -19.78 -15.97
CA PRO A 316 -34.70 -20.38 -17.28
C PRO A 316 -35.68 -19.96 -18.38
N ASN A 317 -36.85 -19.43 -17.99
CA ASN A 317 -37.95 -19.06 -18.87
C ASN A 317 -38.16 -17.54 -18.98
N ILE A 318 -37.19 -16.70 -18.60
CA ILE A 318 -37.28 -15.26 -18.89
C ILE A 318 -37.37 -15.09 -20.41
N ILE A 319 -38.56 -14.73 -20.89
CA ILE A 319 -38.81 -14.43 -22.30
C ILE A 319 -38.18 -13.06 -22.56
N CYS A 320 -36.97 -13.04 -23.11
CA CYS A 320 -36.38 -11.85 -23.71
C CYS A 320 -37.28 -11.42 -24.87
N LYS A 321 -38.18 -10.46 -24.63
CA LYS A 321 -39.17 -10.02 -25.62
C LYS A 321 -38.48 -9.13 -26.67
N GLY A 322 -38.27 -9.69 -27.86
CA GLY A 322 -37.72 -8.99 -29.02
C GLY A 322 -36.84 -9.93 -29.84
N SER A 323 -36.84 -9.79 -31.17
CA SER A 323 -35.90 -10.53 -32.05
C SER A 323 -34.43 -10.16 -31.79
N ASP A 324 -34.22 -9.07 -31.06
CA ASP A 324 -32.94 -8.37 -30.99
C ASP A 324 -32.23 -8.61 -29.65
N VAL A 325 -32.82 -9.44 -28.77
CA VAL A 325 -32.27 -9.85 -27.47
C VAL A 325 -32.42 -11.36 -27.28
N LYS A 326 -31.39 -12.01 -26.74
CA LYS A 326 -31.38 -13.45 -26.43
C LYS A 326 -30.99 -13.67 -24.97
N ALA A 327 -31.42 -14.77 -24.37
CA ALA A 327 -31.00 -15.12 -23.02
C ALA A 327 -29.47 -15.29 -22.98
N LYS A 328 -28.82 -14.72 -21.95
CA LYS A 328 -27.39 -14.93 -21.74
C LYS A 328 -27.12 -16.41 -21.49
N ASN A 329 -26.09 -16.95 -22.16
CA ASN A 329 -25.81 -18.38 -22.12
C ASN A 329 -24.97 -18.72 -20.87
N GLY A 330 -25.61 -19.15 -19.79
CA GLY A 330 -24.93 -19.58 -18.57
C GLY A 330 -25.89 -20.04 -17.47
N THR A 331 -25.68 -21.22 -16.91
CA THR A 331 -26.33 -21.63 -15.65
C THR A 331 -25.73 -20.82 -14.51
N GLY A 332 -26.56 -20.14 -13.72
CA GLY A 332 -26.08 -19.34 -12.58
C GLY A 332 -25.77 -17.87 -12.91
N LEU A 333 -26.60 -17.23 -13.74
CA LEU A 333 -26.57 -15.77 -13.88
C LEU A 333 -27.48 -15.14 -12.82
N ARG A 334 -26.93 -14.13 -12.10
CA ARG A 334 -27.65 -13.39 -11.05
C ARG A 334 -28.40 -12.23 -11.68
N GLY A 335 -29.68 -12.08 -11.35
CA GLY A 335 -30.54 -11.01 -11.85
C GLY A 335 -32.01 -11.41 -11.93
N SER A 336 -32.88 -10.41 -11.97
CA SER A 336 -34.33 -10.59 -12.12
C SER A 336 -34.94 -9.76 -13.24
N THR A 337 -34.19 -8.85 -13.86
CA THR A 337 -34.69 -8.04 -14.96
C THR A 337 -34.24 -8.57 -16.33
N PRO A 338 -34.98 -8.27 -17.41
CA PRO A 338 -34.56 -8.60 -18.77
C PRO A 338 -33.17 -8.05 -19.12
N GLU A 339 -32.79 -6.88 -18.64
CA GLU A 339 -31.47 -6.27 -18.93
C GLU A 339 -30.32 -7.05 -18.27
N GLU A 340 -30.58 -7.66 -17.11
CA GLU A 340 -29.62 -8.49 -16.40
C GLU A 340 -29.51 -9.89 -17.00
N CYS A 341 -30.64 -10.45 -17.45
CA CYS A 341 -30.76 -11.84 -17.91
C CYS A 341 -30.64 -12.02 -19.43
N CYS A 342 -30.84 -10.96 -20.21
CA CYS A 342 -30.78 -10.97 -21.68
C CYS A 342 -29.55 -10.19 -22.17
N GLU A 343 -28.99 -10.61 -23.30
CA GLU A 343 -27.94 -9.90 -24.02
C GLU A 343 -28.42 -9.54 -25.44
N PRO A 344 -27.93 -8.45 -26.04
CA PRO A 344 -28.25 -8.11 -27.42
C PRO A 344 -27.83 -9.23 -28.37
N ALA A 345 -28.62 -9.43 -29.43
CA ALA A 345 -28.28 -10.34 -30.51
C ALA A 345 -27.01 -9.87 -31.26
N TYR A 346 -26.39 -10.77 -32.00
CA TYR A 346 -25.25 -10.42 -32.85
C TYR A 346 -25.74 -9.63 -34.07
N CYS A 347 -25.05 -8.54 -34.40
CA CYS A 347 -25.41 -7.68 -35.53
C CYS A 347 -25.41 -8.40 -36.89
N ARG A 348 -24.75 -9.56 -37.00
CA ARG A 348 -24.78 -10.41 -38.21
C ARG A 348 -26.19 -10.79 -38.68
N HIS A 349 -27.18 -10.78 -37.78
CA HIS A 349 -28.57 -11.11 -38.09
C HIS A 349 -29.46 -9.87 -38.24
N PHE A 350 -28.90 -8.66 -38.13
CA PHE A 350 -29.63 -7.40 -38.28
C PHE A 350 -29.66 -6.97 -39.75
N ALA A 351 -30.81 -6.49 -40.23
CA ALA A 351 -30.97 -5.98 -41.60
C ALA A 351 -30.98 -4.45 -41.58
N CYS A 352 -29.99 -3.82 -42.23
CA CYS A 352 -29.95 -2.36 -42.32
C CYS A 352 -31.08 -1.82 -43.21
N PRO A 353 -31.60 -0.60 -42.95
CA PRO A 353 -32.74 -0.04 -43.70
C PRO A 353 -32.49 0.14 -45.21
N SER A 354 -31.24 0.32 -45.62
CA SER A 354 -30.83 0.49 -47.02
C SER A 354 -29.39 0.01 -47.24
N GLU A 355 -29.18 -0.92 -48.17
CA GLU A 355 -27.85 -1.48 -48.49
C GLU A 355 -26.91 -0.46 -49.17
N THR A 356 -27.43 0.64 -49.72
CA THR A 356 -26.62 1.66 -50.40
C THR A 356 -26.21 2.82 -49.50
N GLN A 357 -26.90 2.98 -48.36
CA GLN A 357 -26.70 4.08 -47.41
C GLN A 357 -26.15 3.61 -46.06
N TYR A 358 -26.17 2.29 -45.80
CA TYR A 358 -25.73 1.72 -44.54
C TYR A 358 -24.91 0.45 -44.77
N THR A 359 -23.77 0.35 -44.10
CA THR A 359 -22.95 -0.85 -44.03
C THR A 359 -23.20 -1.60 -42.73
N LEU A 360 -23.51 -2.89 -42.81
CA LEU A 360 -23.68 -3.75 -41.63
C LEU A 360 -22.34 -3.97 -40.93
N MET A 361 -22.25 -3.52 -39.68
CA MET A 361 -21.07 -3.67 -38.83
C MET A 361 -21.14 -5.01 -38.08
N VAL A 362 -20.53 -6.05 -38.65
CA VAL A 362 -20.53 -7.41 -38.04
C VAL A 362 -19.49 -7.54 -36.91
N TYR A 363 -18.43 -6.71 -36.95
CA TYR A 363 -17.33 -6.73 -35.99
C TYR A 363 -17.06 -5.33 -35.46
N ASN A 364 -16.54 -5.25 -34.23
CA ASN A 364 -15.96 -4.05 -33.66
C ASN A 364 -14.56 -3.80 -34.25
N ALA A 365 -13.99 -2.62 -34.00
CA ALA A 365 -12.65 -2.26 -34.49
C ALA A 365 -11.53 -3.19 -33.97
N ASP A 366 -11.77 -3.89 -32.85
CA ASP A 366 -10.86 -4.89 -32.26
C ASP A 366 -11.02 -6.31 -32.85
N GLY A 367 -11.92 -6.49 -33.83
CA GLY A 367 -12.22 -7.79 -34.45
C GLY A 367 -13.20 -8.67 -33.68
N SER A 368 -13.71 -8.24 -32.52
CA SER A 368 -14.74 -8.96 -31.78
C SER A 368 -16.11 -8.87 -32.47
N ALA A 369 -16.94 -9.92 -32.35
CA ALA A 369 -18.27 -9.93 -32.96
C ALA A 369 -19.16 -8.86 -32.32
N ARG A 370 -19.68 -7.94 -33.14
CA ARG A 370 -20.48 -6.81 -32.69
C ARG A 370 -21.88 -7.26 -32.31
N ARG A 371 -22.38 -6.73 -31.20
CA ARG A 371 -23.71 -7.01 -30.64
C ARG A 371 -24.49 -5.71 -30.57
N GLY A 372 -25.77 -5.77 -30.93
CA GLY A 372 -26.61 -4.60 -31.04
C GLY A 372 -28.01 -4.97 -31.48
N SER A 373 -28.96 -4.09 -31.17
CA SER A 373 -30.38 -4.30 -31.48
C SER A 373 -30.99 -3.15 -32.29
N THR A 374 -30.22 -2.09 -32.54
CA THR A 374 -30.69 -0.92 -33.28
C THR A 374 -29.86 -0.68 -34.54
N THR A 375 -30.39 0.11 -35.47
CA THR A 375 -29.66 0.55 -36.66
C THR A 375 -28.38 1.29 -36.27
N GLU A 376 -28.38 2.10 -35.22
CA GLU A 376 -27.20 2.82 -34.75
C GLU A 376 -26.13 1.87 -34.18
N ASP A 377 -26.57 0.77 -33.55
CA ASP A 377 -25.65 -0.22 -33.01
C ASP A 377 -25.04 -1.09 -34.12
N CYS A 378 -25.82 -1.49 -35.12
CA CYS A 378 -25.43 -2.51 -36.10
C CYS A 378 -25.12 -1.98 -37.50
N CYS A 379 -25.52 -0.76 -37.84
CA CYS A 379 -25.37 -0.20 -39.18
C CYS A 379 -24.59 1.10 -39.11
N LYS A 380 -23.58 1.23 -39.97
CA LYS A 380 -22.84 2.47 -40.15
C LYS A 380 -23.40 3.22 -41.35
N GLU A 381 -23.77 4.49 -41.17
CA GLU A 381 -24.15 5.36 -42.27
C GLU A 381 -22.98 5.60 -43.22
N GLU A 382 -23.16 5.30 -44.50
CA GLU A 382 -22.23 5.60 -45.57
C GLU A 382 -22.53 7.00 -46.11
N LYS A 383 -21.74 7.97 -45.65
CA LYS A 383 -21.82 9.36 -46.10
C LYS A 383 -20.91 9.55 -47.31
N CYS A 384 -21.35 10.32 -48.30
CA CYS A 384 -20.50 10.67 -49.44
C CYS A 384 -19.17 11.37 -49.03
N SER A 385 -19.09 11.94 -47.82
CA SER A 385 -17.87 12.48 -47.25
C SER A 385 -16.81 11.43 -46.90
N GLU A 386 -17.20 10.17 -46.71
CA GLU A 386 -16.31 9.06 -46.38
C GLU A 386 -15.79 8.33 -47.63
N LEU A 387 -16.43 8.52 -48.78
CA LEU A 387 -15.96 8.01 -50.06
C LEU A 387 -14.89 8.95 -50.63
N ASP A 388 -13.64 8.51 -50.63
CA ASP A 388 -12.54 9.25 -51.24
C ASP A 388 -12.58 9.11 -52.77
N CYS A 389 -13.17 10.11 -53.44
CA CYS A 389 -13.26 10.14 -54.89
C CYS A 389 -11.89 10.11 -55.60
N SER A 390 -10.79 10.46 -54.91
CA SER A 390 -9.44 10.43 -55.48
C SER A 390 -8.91 9.00 -55.71
N THR A 391 -9.44 8.03 -54.96
CA THR A 391 -9.06 6.59 -55.09
C THR A 391 -9.71 5.90 -56.28
N SER A 392 -10.56 6.60 -57.05
CA SER A 392 -11.21 6.02 -58.21
C SER A 392 -10.18 5.43 -59.17
N PRO A 393 -10.38 4.21 -59.71
CA PRO A 393 -9.46 3.57 -60.67
C PRO A 393 -9.18 4.40 -61.93
N ARG A 394 -9.96 5.46 -62.17
CA ARG A 394 -9.83 6.36 -63.33
C ARG A 394 -9.25 7.74 -62.99
N GLY A 395 -8.84 8.01 -61.74
CA GLY A 395 -8.04 9.19 -61.33
C GLY A 395 -8.62 10.58 -61.66
N SER A 396 -9.89 10.65 -62.08
CA SER A 396 -10.49 11.84 -62.69
C SER A 396 -11.67 12.39 -61.90
N TRP A 397 -11.78 12.07 -60.60
CA TRP A 397 -12.94 12.40 -59.79
C TRP A 397 -12.55 13.23 -58.56
N LYS A 398 -13.32 14.28 -58.27
CA LYS A 398 -13.28 15.10 -57.05
C LYS A 398 -14.63 15.00 -56.32
N ASN A 399 -14.63 15.17 -55.01
CA ASN A 399 -15.89 15.19 -54.25
C ASN A 399 -16.77 16.36 -54.72
N LYS A 400 -18.09 16.14 -54.81
CA LYS A 400 -19.05 17.22 -55.07
C LYS A 400 -18.93 18.30 -53.99
N THR A 401 -19.10 19.57 -54.36
CA THR A 401 -18.99 20.74 -53.45
C THR A 401 -20.01 20.75 -52.31
N HIS A 402 -21.07 19.93 -52.40
CA HIS A 402 -22.03 19.70 -51.32
C HIS A 402 -22.21 18.20 -51.06
N PRO A 403 -21.35 17.55 -50.25
CA PRO A 403 -21.38 16.11 -50.01
C PRO A 403 -22.42 15.68 -48.96
N SER A 404 -23.44 16.48 -48.67
CA SER A 404 -24.45 16.19 -47.64
C SER A 404 -25.46 15.09 -48.03
N GLY A 405 -25.16 14.31 -49.07
CA GLY A 405 -25.96 13.16 -49.50
C GLY A 405 -25.46 11.85 -48.89
N LEU A 406 -26.38 10.94 -48.60
CA LEU A 406 -26.07 9.53 -48.33
C LEU A 406 -25.82 8.82 -49.67
N GLY A 407 -24.72 8.08 -49.77
CA GLY A 407 -24.34 7.39 -51.00
C GLY A 407 -22.97 6.74 -50.88
N SER A 408 -22.81 5.60 -51.55
CA SER A 408 -21.59 4.77 -51.49
C SER A 408 -20.95 4.55 -52.87
N THR A 409 -21.49 5.18 -53.93
CA THR A 409 -20.98 5.03 -55.29
C THR A 409 -20.35 6.31 -55.85
N TYR A 410 -19.30 6.17 -56.68
CA TYR A 410 -18.59 7.30 -57.28
C TYR A 410 -19.50 8.27 -58.09
N PRO A 411 -20.46 7.83 -58.92
CA PRO A 411 -21.33 8.76 -59.65
C PRO A 411 -22.28 9.57 -58.75
N GLU A 412 -22.66 9.01 -57.60
CA GLU A 412 -23.54 9.67 -56.63
C GLU A 412 -22.78 10.75 -55.86
N CYS A 413 -21.53 10.45 -55.45
CA CYS A 413 -20.75 11.30 -54.55
C CYS A 413 -19.68 12.18 -55.22
N CYS A 414 -19.30 11.92 -56.48
CA CYS A 414 -18.15 12.56 -57.14
C CYS A 414 -18.50 13.30 -58.44
N GLU A 415 -17.68 14.29 -58.79
CA GLU A 415 -17.66 15.08 -60.03
C GLU A 415 -16.30 14.95 -60.72
N GLU A 416 -16.17 15.25 -62.02
CA GLU A 416 -14.91 15.09 -62.74
C GLU A 416 -13.89 16.22 -62.45
N SER A 417 -12.58 15.91 -62.36
CA SER A 417 -11.50 16.85 -62.02
C SER A 417 -10.60 17.23 -63.21
N TYR A 418 -10.16 18.52 -63.23
CA TYR A 418 -9.23 19.10 -64.21
C TYR A 418 -8.04 19.75 -63.50
N CYS A 419 -6.87 19.80 -64.14
CA CYS A 419 -5.64 20.32 -63.52
C CYS A 419 -5.70 21.80 -63.09
N VAL A 420 -6.62 22.59 -63.65
CA VAL A 420 -6.85 23.98 -63.24
C VAL A 420 -7.41 24.10 -61.82
N ASP A 421 -8.13 23.08 -61.35
CA ASP A 421 -8.73 23.04 -60.02
C ASP A 421 -7.83 22.31 -59.01
N PHE A 422 -6.70 21.74 -59.45
CA PHE A 422 -5.83 20.90 -58.64
C PHE A 422 -4.69 21.71 -58.02
N ALA A 423 -4.81 22.10 -56.75
CA ALA A 423 -3.72 22.83 -56.09
C ALA A 423 -2.49 21.92 -55.87
N CYS A 424 -1.37 22.26 -56.50
CA CYS A 424 -0.08 21.60 -56.24
C CYS A 424 0.40 21.88 -54.80
N GLN A 425 0.02 20.99 -53.88
CA GLN A 425 0.29 21.10 -52.44
C GLN A 425 1.28 20.02 -51.97
N PRO A 426 2.17 20.32 -51.03
CA PRO A 426 2.45 21.65 -50.52
C PRO A 426 3.16 22.49 -51.59
N SER A 427 2.85 23.78 -51.67
CA SER A 427 3.44 24.70 -52.65
C SER A 427 4.95 24.90 -52.46
N SER A 428 5.51 24.42 -51.34
CA SER A 428 6.94 24.30 -51.12
C SER A 428 7.59 23.22 -51.98
N GLN A 429 6.79 22.26 -52.47
CA GLN A 429 7.24 21.07 -53.17
C GLN A 429 6.92 20.99 -54.65
N TRP A 430 5.81 21.61 -55.05
CA TRP A 430 5.28 21.43 -56.38
C TRP A 430 4.85 22.78 -56.94
N GLN A 431 5.22 23.04 -58.18
CA GLN A 431 4.70 24.16 -58.95
C GLN A 431 3.85 23.59 -60.10
N HIS A 432 2.81 24.32 -60.50
CA HIS A 432 1.96 23.88 -61.62
C HIS A 432 2.76 23.71 -62.92
N ARG A 433 2.42 22.69 -63.71
CA ARG A 433 2.85 22.62 -65.10
C ARG A 433 2.20 23.76 -65.87
N LYS A 434 2.91 24.29 -66.88
CA LYS A 434 2.50 25.51 -67.60
C LYS A 434 1.25 25.35 -68.48
N GLU A 435 0.76 24.13 -68.66
CA GLU A 435 -0.42 23.79 -69.46
C GLU A 435 -1.62 23.48 -68.54
N THR A 436 -2.63 24.35 -68.55
CA THR A 436 -3.73 24.35 -67.56
C THR A 436 -4.99 23.58 -68.01
N SER A 437 -5.04 23.05 -69.23
CA SER A 437 -6.21 22.39 -69.82
C SER A 437 -6.17 20.85 -69.82
N ILE A 438 -5.26 20.25 -69.06
CA ILE A 438 -5.11 18.78 -68.97
C ILE A 438 -6.15 18.21 -67.99
N ARG A 439 -6.84 17.14 -68.39
CA ARG A 439 -7.73 16.37 -67.51
C ARG A 439 -6.86 15.49 -66.60
N GLY A 440 -6.97 15.70 -65.30
CA GLY A 440 -6.13 15.07 -64.31
C GLY A 440 -6.35 15.69 -62.94
N GLY A 441 -6.18 14.89 -61.89
CA GLY A 441 -6.35 15.31 -60.49
C GLY A 441 -5.23 14.81 -59.59
N ASP A 442 -4.04 14.58 -60.14
CA ASP A 442 -2.87 14.13 -59.40
C ASP A 442 -1.62 14.97 -59.70
N HIS A 443 -0.63 14.88 -58.80
CA HIS A 443 0.63 15.62 -58.91
C HIS A 443 1.45 15.24 -60.14
N ALA A 444 1.41 13.97 -60.57
CA ALA A 444 2.19 13.49 -61.70
C ALA A 444 1.75 14.17 -63.00
N THR A 445 0.44 14.42 -63.14
CA THR A 445 -0.19 14.98 -64.32
C THR A 445 -0.21 16.50 -64.28
N CYS A 446 -0.49 17.12 -63.12
CA CYS A 446 -0.75 18.56 -63.02
C CYS A 446 0.43 19.40 -62.48
N CYS A 447 1.43 18.77 -61.86
CA CYS A 447 2.50 19.46 -61.14
C CYS A 447 3.92 19.06 -61.61
N GLN A 448 4.90 19.92 -61.34
CA GLN A 448 6.33 19.65 -61.48
C GLN A 448 7.06 19.98 -60.17
N PRO A 449 8.02 19.16 -59.72
CA PRO A 449 8.66 19.31 -58.41
C PRO A 449 9.63 20.50 -58.35
N LEU A 450 9.76 21.12 -57.17
CA LEU A 450 10.71 22.20 -56.85
C LEU A 450 12.10 21.60 -56.51
N LYS A 451 13.19 22.33 -56.81
CA LYS A 451 14.58 21.90 -56.57
C LYS A 451 15.04 22.26 -55.15
N CYS A 452 15.76 21.36 -54.46
CA CYS A 452 16.24 21.55 -53.07
C CYS A 452 17.15 22.77 -52.85
N ALA A 453 17.77 23.31 -53.90
CA ALA A 453 18.67 24.47 -53.82
C ALA A 453 18.03 25.73 -53.21
N LYS A 454 16.70 25.83 -53.16
CA LYS A 454 15.96 26.97 -52.57
C LYS A 454 15.24 26.65 -51.25
N TYR A 455 15.32 25.42 -50.74
CA TYR A 455 14.57 24.99 -49.56
C TYR A 455 15.30 25.30 -48.23
N THR A 456 14.69 26.08 -47.34
CA THR A 456 15.24 26.36 -46.01
C THR A 456 14.68 25.33 -45.03
N CYS A 457 15.55 24.58 -44.35
CA CYS A 457 15.13 23.60 -43.35
C CYS A 457 14.30 24.26 -42.25
N LYS A 458 13.18 23.64 -41.88
CA LYS A 458 12.21 24.20 -40.92
C LYS A 458 12.84 24.52 -39.57
N ASP A 459 13.81 23.71 -39.14
CA ASP A 459 14.62 23.97 -37.95
C ASP A 459 16.13 23.93 -38.28
N PRO A 460 16.76 25.10 -38.48
CA PRO A 460 18.19 25.18 -38.80
C PRO A 460 19.09 24.79 -37.61
N THR A 461 18.54 24.62 -36.41
CA THR A 461 19.29 24.12 -35.25
C THR A 461 19.41 22.60 -35.28
N LEU A 462 18.42 21.88 -35.82
CA LEU A 462 18.34 20.41 -35.80
C LEU A 462 18.76 19.75 -37.13
N ALA A 463 18.60 20.45 -38.27
CA ALA A 463 18.91 19.91 -39.59
C ALA A 463 19.74 20.88 -40.43
N VAL A 464 20.65 20.32 -41.24
CA VAL A 464 21.41 21.04 -42.28
C VAL A 464 20.95 20.59 -43.65
N ARG A 465 21.16 21.39 -44.68
CA ARG A 465 20.77 21.00 -46.04
C ARG A 465 21.61 19.82 -46.50
N ARG A 466 20.98 18.79 -47.06
CA ARG A 466 21.62 17.55 -47.51
C ARG A 466 22.66 17.86 -48.60
N LEU A 467 23.93 17.50 -48.36
CA LEU A 467 25.02 17.67 -49.33
C LEU A 467 25.65 16.30 -49.63
N PRO A 468 25.13 15.54 -50.62
CA PRO A 468 25.56 14.16 -50.88
C PRO A 468 27.07 13.97 -51.08
N ASP A 469 27.80 15.00 -51.55
CA ASP A 469 29.26 14.97 -51.76
C ASP A 469 29.95 16.32 -51.40
N GLY A 470 29.37 17.09 -50.46
CA GLY A 470 29.84 18.46 -50.17
C GLY A 470 29.58 19.47 -51.31
N LYS A 471 28.85 19.08 -52.36
CA LYS A 471 28.36 19.95 -53.43
C LYS A 471 26.83 20.01 -53.40
N LEU A 472 26.25 21.20 -53.62
CA LEU A 472 24.80 21.36 -53.78
C LEU A 472 24.35 20.47 -54.94
N THR A 473 23.60 19.42 -54.66
CA THR A 473 22.95 18.64 -55.71
C THR A 473 21.75 19.40 -56.26
N GLU A 474 21.51 19.28 -57.56
CA GLU A 474 20.29 19.78 -58.22
C GLU A 474 19.08 18.87 -57.99
N ASP A 475 19.13 18.04 -56.94
CA ASP A 475 18.11 17.04 -56.69
C ASP A 475 16.75 17.71 -56.43
N LEU A 476 15.73 17.07 -56.99
CA LEU A 476 14.33 17.48 -56.85
C LEU A 476 13.89 17.07 -55.45
N GLY A 477 13.34 18.01 -54.71
CA GLY A 477 12.94 17.78 -53.33
C GLY A 477 12.61 19.07 -52.62
N SER A 478 11.86 18.94 -51.53
CA SER A 478 11.14 20.09 -51.00
C SER A 478 10.42 19.90 -49.66
N SER A 479 10.56 18.73 -49.04
CA SER A 479 10.40 18.58 -47.59
C SER A 479 11.75 18.64 -46.89
N ASP A 480 11.71 18.77 -45.56
CA ASP A 480 12.88 18.57 -44.70
C ASP A 480 13.45 17.16 -44.90
N ASP A 481 12.63 16.12 -45.07
CA ASP A 481 13.11 14.75 -45.26
C ASP A 481 13.87 14.53 -46.59
N GLU A 482 13.56 15.34 -47.60
CA GLU A 482 14.19 15.28 -48.92
C GLU A 482 15.43 16.19 -49.00
N CYS A 483 15.32 17.43 -48.53
CA CYS A 483 16.34 18.45 -48.69
C CYS A 483 17.22 18.70 -47.48
N CYS A 484 16.86 18.18 -46.32
CA CYS A 484 17.57 18.38 -45.08
C CYS A 484 18.02 17.04 -44.51
N GLU A 485 19.17 17.05 -43.85
CA GLU A 485 19.69 15.94 -43.08
C GLU A 485 19.91 16.40 -41.66
N LEU A 486 19.55 15.55 -40.70
CA LEU A 486 19.81 15.80 -39.30
C LEU A 486 21.31 16.03 -39.09
N LYS A 487 21.66 16.96 -38.20
CA LYS A 487 23.04 17.17 -37.82
C LYS A 487 23.65 15.89 -37.24
N PRO A 488 24.95 15.65 -37.44
CA PRO A 488 25.63 14.55 -36.78
C PRO A 488 25.56 14.78 -35.26
N CYS A 489 25.33 13.70 -34.51
CA CYS A 489 25.30 13.71 -33.05
C CYS A 489 26.60 14.23 -32.42
N GLN A 490 27.71 14.27 -33.16
CA GLN A 490 28.97 14.88 -32.71
C GLN A 490 28.80 16.36 -32.32
N ASP A 491 27.83 17.07 -32.90
CA ASP A 491 27.53 18.47 -32.58
C ASP A 491 26.47 18.60 -31.46
N TYR A 492 25.94 17.48 -30.96
CA TYR A 492 24.92 17.44 -29.91
C TYR A 492 25.56 17.39 -28.51
N THR A 493 25.06 18.21 -27.60
CA THR A 493 25.43 18.17 -26.17
C THR A 493 24.30 17.49 -25.41
N CYS A 494 24.57 16.33 -24.80
CA CYS A 494 23.59 15.61 -24.00
C CYS A 494 23.06 16.49 -22.86
N SER A 495 21.77 16.37 -22.53
CA SER A 495 21.10 17.27 -21.59
C SER A 495 21.71 17.24 -20.18
N ASP A 496 22.11 16.06 -19.72
CA ASP A 496 22.82 15.85 -18.46
C ASP A 496 24.03 14.94 -18.68
N PRO A 497 25.27 15.47 -18.62
CA PRO A 497 26.48 14.69 -18.84
C PRO A 497 26.75 13.63 -17.76
N THR A 498 26.02 13.67 -16.64
CA THR A 498 26.08 12.66 -15.58
C THR A 498 25.12 11.49 -15.81
N MET A 499 24.10 11.66 -16.66
CA MET A 499 23.14 10.60 -16.99
C MET A 499 23.31 10.09 -18.41
N TRP A 500 24.02 10.82 -19.26
CA TRP A 500 24.12 10.57 -20.69
C TRP A 500 25.55 10.78 -21.17
N THR A 501 26.07 9.82 -21.94
CA THR A 501 27.31 10.00 -22.72
C THR A 501 26.97 10.03 -24.20
N LEU A 502 27.77 10.69 -25.04
CA LEU A 502 27.53 10.66 -26.47
C LEU A 502 27.70 9.22 -27.00
N LYS A 503 26.71 8.73 -27.76
CA LYS A 503 26.80 7.40 -28.39
C LYS A 503 28.05 7.35 -29.28
N PRO A 504 28.79 6.23 -29.27
CA PRO A 504 29.91 6.06 -30.19
C PRO A 504 29.42 6.10 -31.64
N VAL A 505 30.33 6.40 -32.57
CA VAL A 505 30.08 6.28 -34.00
C VAL A 505 29.61 4.85 -34.33
N LEU A 506 28.76 4.73 -35.35
CA LEU A 506 28.26 3.42 -35.78
C LEU A 506 29.44 2.52 -36.18
N MET A 507 29.26 1.20 -36.09
CA MET A 507 30.35 0.23 -36.34
C MET A 507 30.93 0.31 -37.77
N ASP A 508 30.19 0.89 -38.72
CA ASP A 508 30.63 1.15 -40.09
C ASP A 508 31.45 2.45 -40.24
N GLY A 509 31.70 3.16 -39.14
CA GLY A 509 32.41 4.43 -39.10
C GLY A 509 31.53 5.65 -39.45
N SER A 510 30.23 5.45 -39.71
CA SER A 510 29.33 6.55 -40.02
C SER A 510 28.92 7.33 -38.76
N LEU A 511 28.82 8.66 -38.90
CA LEU A 511 28.33 9.53 -37.84
C LEU A 511 26.83 9.30 -37.64
N ARG A 512 26.44 8.99 -36.40
CA ARG A 512 25.02 8.92 -35.99
C ARG A 512 24.40 10.30 -36.15
N LYS A 513 23.16 10.39 -36.64
CA LYS A 513 22.44 11.67 -36.82
C LYS A 513 21.20 11.67 -35.92
N GLY A 514 20.94 12.78 -35.25
CA GLY A 514 19.87 12.89 -34.24
C GLY A 514 19.90 14.24 -33.52
N PHE A 515 18.93 14.48 -32.64
CA PHE A 515 18.78 15.76 -31.95
C PHE A 515 18.24 15.67 -30.51
N ASP A 516 18.10 14.45 -29.99
CA ASP A 516 17.65 14.17 -28.63
C ASP A 516 18.60 13.19 -27.95
N ASP A 517 18.51 13.10 -26.62
CA ASP A 517 19.35 12.21 -25.82
C ASP A 517 19.14 10.74 -26.20
N ASP A 518 17.91 10.32 -26.55
CA ASP A 518 17.62 8.94 -26.94
C ASP A 518 18.30 8.54 -28.25
N THR A 519 18.48 9.48 -29.17
CA THR A 519 19.10 9.22 -30.48
C THR A 519 20.61 9.43 -30.44
N CYS A 520 21.08 10.49 -29.78
CA CYS A 520 22.49 10.89 -29.78
C CYS A 520 23.28 10.47 -28.56
N CYS A 521 22.62 10.15 -27.45
CA CYS A 521 23.27 9.83 -26.20
C CYS A 521 22.93 8.42 -25.72
N GLU A 522 23.83 7.83 -24.96
CA GLU A 522 23.72 6.52 -24.33
C GLU A 522 23.55 6.77 -22.83
N ALA A 523 22.49 6.19 -22.26
CA ALA A 523 22.23 6.28 -20.84
C ALA A 523 23.41 5.67 -20.08
N ILE A 524 23.97 6.45 -19.16
CA ILE A 524 25.00 5.98 -18.26
C ILE A 524 24.30 5.24 -17.13
N TYR A 525 24.50 3.94 -17.04
CA TYR A 525 23.96 3.15 -15.94
C TYR A 525 25.00 3.01 -14.83
N CYS A 526 24.54 3.14 -13.60
CA CYS A 526 25.37 3.06 -12.40
C CYS A 526 26.17 1.75 -12.29
N GLU A 527 25.66 0.66 -12.86
CA GLU A 527 26.31 -0.66 -12.88
C GLU A 527 27.61 -0.67 -13.72
N HIS A 528 27.78 0.26 -14.65
CA HIS A 528 28.94 0.32 -15.55
C HIS A 528 29.84 1.53 -15.29
N SER A 529 29.30 2.59 -14.68
CA SER A 529 29.99 3.86 -14.51
C SER A 529 30.74 3.98 -13.17
N MET A 530 30.30 3.29 -12.13
CA MET A 530 30.83 3.53 -10.78
C MET A 530 30.92 2.26 -9.93
N ASP A 531 32.13 1.98 -9.46
CA ASP A 531 32.40 1.00 -8.41
C ASP A 531 32.30 1.69 -7.04
N CYS A 532 31.11 1.69 -6.46
CA CYS A 532 30.81 2.38 -5.19
C CYS A 532 31.76 1.98 -4.04
N GLU A 533 32.31 0.77 -4.06
CA GLU A 533 33.19 0.28 -2.98
C GLU A 533 34.60 0.88 -3.09
N ARG A 534 35.08 1.13 -4.32
CA ARG A 534 36.42 1.70 -4.58
C ARG A 534 36.50 3.22 -4.45
N VAL A 535 35.42 3.94 -4.72
CA VAL A 535 35.47 5.41 -4.90
C VAL A 535 35.93 6.17 -3.65
N ASP A 536 35.65 5.66 -2.44
CA ASP A 536 36.09 6.31 -1.19
C ASP A 536 36.28 5.31 -0.03
N GLY A 537 36.94 4.19 -0.34
CA GLY A 537 37.35 3.21 0.67
C GLY A 537 36.18 2.70 1.53
N SER A 538 35.17 2.10 0.91
CA SER A 538 34.01 1.48 1.59
C SER A 538 32.97 2.41 2.24
N LYS A 539 33.12 3.74 2.22
CA LYS A 539 32.04 4.67 2.62
C LYS A 539 30.79 4.60 1.73
N TRP A 540 30.98 4.01 0.55
CA TRP A 540 30.11 3.74 -0.59
C TRP A 540 29.40 2.39 -0.58
N ARG A 541 28.07 2.27 -0.64
CA ARG A 541 27.44 1.01 -1.10
C ARG A 541 26.55 1.23 -2.32
N SER A 542 26.46 0.23 -3.19
CA SER A 542 25.58 0.29 -4.37
C SER A 542 24.11 0.42 -3.95
N ARG A 543 23.31 1.19 -4.70
CA ARG A 543 21.86 1.28 -4.49
C ARG A 543 21.07 0.00 -4.83
N GLY A 544 21.74 -1.03 -5.36
CA GLY A 544 21.15 -2.38 -5.56
C GLY A 544 20.05 -2.50 -6.62
N GLN A 545 19.60 -1.39 -7.22
CA GLN A 545 18.53 -1.37 -8.21
C GLN A 545 19.12 -1.43 -9.63
N ARG A 546 18.85 -2.53 -10.36
CA ARG A 546 19.24 -2.64 -11.77
C ARG A 546 18.50 -1.58 -12.60
N GLY A 547 19.22 -0.95 -13.52
CA GLY A 547 18.67 0.08 -14.42
C GLY A 547 18.66 1.50 -13.84
N LEU A 548 19.33 1.76 -12.71
CA LEU A 548 19.50 3.13 -12.21
C LEU A 548 20.45 3.91 -13.12
N GLN A 549 19.99 5.05 -13.63
CA GLN A 549 20.74 5.94 -14.50
C GLN A 549 21.52 6.97 -13.67
N GLY A 550 22.79 7.15 -14.01
CA GLY A 550 23.69 8.08 -13.35
C GLY A 550 25.17 7.71 -13.47
N SER A 551 26.02 8.68 -13.21
CA SER A 551 27.47 8.55 -13.19
C SER A 551 28.11 9.24 -11.99
N THR A 552 27.32 9.91 -11.14
CA THR A 552 27.82 10.46 -9.89
C THR A 552 27.56 9.51 -8.73
N LYS A 553 28.32 9.74 -7.67
CA LYS A 553 28.27 8.97 -6.44
C LYS A 553 26.94 9.10 -5.72
N GLU A 554 26.36 10.29 -5.73
CA GLU A 554 25.07 10.59 -5.13
C GLU A 554 23.93 9.92 -5.90
N GLN A 555 24.08 9.79 -7.23
CA GLN A 555 23.12 9.09 -8.08
C GLN A 555 23.22 7.57 -7.90
N CYS A 556 24.44 7.02 -7.87
CA CYS A 556 24.67 5.59 -7.99
C CYS A 556 24.88 4.83 -6.69
N CYS A 557 25.25 5.53 -5.61
CA CYS A 557 25.61 4.93 -4.35
C CYS A 557 24.70 5.44 -3.22
N HIS A 558 24.57 4.64 -2.17
CA HIS A 558 24.13 5.06 -0.85
C HIS A 558 25.35 5.25 0.03
N ALA A 559 25.36 6.33 0.79
CA ALA A 559 26.38 6.52 1.80
C ALA A 559 26.21 5.46 2.90
N ASN A 560 27.29 4.83 3.31
CA ASN A 560 27.31 3.94 4.47
C ASN A 560 27.34 4.81 5.72
N LEU A 561 26.14 5.01 6.26
CA LEU A 561 25.93 5.72 7.51
C LEU A 561 26.36 4.82 8.68
N CYS A 562 27.08 5.41 9.63
CA CYS A 562 27.54 4.72 10.83
C CYS A 562 26.39 4.23 11.71
N ASP A 563 25.18 4.80 11.58
CA ASP A 563 23.97 4.25 12.20
C ASP A 563 23.71 2.76 11.85
N SER A 564 24.07 2.33 10.65
CA SER A 564 23.94 0.92 10.24
C SER A 564 25.14 0.03 10.61
N TYR A 565 26.18 0.60 11.20
CA TYR A 565 27.40 -0.10 11.59
C TYR A 565 27.36 -0.51 13.07
N THR A 566 27.82 -1.72 13.37
CA THR A 566 28.00 -2.24 14.73
C THR A 566 29.49 -2.34 14.98
N CYS A 567 29.99 -1.68 16.04
CA CYS A 567 31.42 -1.71 16.37
C CYS A 567 31.85 -3.14 16.68
N SER A 568 33.07 -3.56 16.30
CA SER A 568 33.50 -4.97 16.46
C SER A 568 33.44 -5.49 17.90
N SER A 569 33.54 -4.59 18.88
CA SER A 569 33.47 -4.88 20.30
C SER A 569 32.06 -4.83 20.92
N ASP A 570 31.07 -4.41 20.15
CA ASP A 570 29.65 -4.23 20.52
C ASP A 570 28.86 -5.45 20.03
N VAL A 571 29.04 -6.57 20.73
CA VAL A 571 28.53 -7.88 20.28
C VAL A 571 27.00 -7.96 20.36
N ASP A 572 26.38 -7.18 21.24
CA ASP A 572 24.95 -7.08 21.47
C ASP A 572 24.28 -5.94 20.68
N GLY A 573 25.05 -5.00 20.12
CA GLY A 573 24.57 -3.95 19.25
C GLY A 573 23.88 -2.80 19.99
N ASP A 574 24.18 -2.63 21.28
CA ASP A 574 23.60 -1.58 22.12
C ASP A 574 24.32 -0.23 21.99
N GLY A 575 25.43 -0.19 21.23
CA GLY A 575 26.28 0.98 21.01
C GLY A 575 27.43 1.11 22.01
N ASP A 576 27.56 0.19 22.98
CA ASP A 576 28.52 0.22 24.09
C ASP A 576 29.49 -0.97 24.07
N GLY A 577 30.21 -1.14 22.95
CA GLY A 577 31.19 -2.20 22.83
C GLY A 577 32.36 -2.09 23.80
N THR A 578 33.09 -3.18 24.06
CA THR A 578 34.26 -3.13 24.96
C THR A 578 35.28 -2.08 24.47
N GLN A 579 35.88 -2.21 23.30
CA GLN A 579 36.95 -1.28 22.87
C GLN A 579 36.45 0.03 22.26
N TRP A 580 35.17 0.14 21.88
CA TRP A 580 34.65 1.27 21.12
C TRP A 580 33.25 1.71 21.57
N TYR A 581 32.98 3.02 21.54
CA TYR A 581 31.62 3.59 21.60
C TYR A 581 31.15 3.95 20.19
N LYS A 582 29.91 3.65 19.82
CA LYS A 582 29.37 4.03 18.51
C LYS A 582 29.23 5.56 18.39
N LYS A 583 29.63 6.12 17.24
CA LYS A 583 29.36 7.53 16.92
C LYS A 583 27.86 7.68 16.68
N VAL A 584 27.20 8.50 17.50
CA VAL A 584 25.76 8.74 17.35
C VAL A 584 25.55 9.76 16.23
N ASP A 585 24.82 9.34 15.20
CA ASP A 585 24.36 10.25 14.15
C ASP A 585 23.34 11.23 14.77
N THR A 586 23.51 12.52 14.47
CA THR A 586 22.59 13.58 14.91
C THR A 586 21.89 14.18 13.69
N ASN A 587 20.75 14.86 13.88
CA ASN A 587 20.08 15.57 12.79
C ASN A 587 20.98 16.57 12.05
N ALA A 588 22.05 17.04 12.70
CA ALA A 588 22.99 18.01 12.13
C ALA A 588 24.23 17.36 11.47
N HIS A 589 24.61 16.14 11.87
CA HIS A 589 25.83 15.47 11.42
C HIS A 589 25.62 13.95 11.33
N GLN A 590 25.83 13.41 10.14
CA GLN A 590 25.85 11.97 9.87
C GLN A 590 27.28 11.54 9.58
N TYR A 591 27.78 10.54 10.31
CA TYR A 591 29.10 9.98 10.12
C TYR A 591 29.07 8.92 9.00
N LEU A 592 30.08 8.96 8.12
CA LEU A 592 30.24 8.03 7.01
C LEU A 592 31.39 7.08 7.27
N GLY A 593 31.15 5.77 7.19
CA GLY A 593 32.18 4.76 7.40
C GLY A 593 31.66 3.32 7.38
N GLN A 594 32.62 2.38 7.37
CA GLN A 594 32.37 0.94 7.53
C GLN A 594 33.41 0.26 8.43
N THR A 595 34.22 1.04 9.15
CA THR A 595 35.26 0.54 10.04
C THR A 595 35.07 1.13 11.43
N ASP A 596 35.64 0.47 12.45
CA ASP A 596 35.55 0.95 13.83
C ASP A 596 36.18 2.33 13.98
N GLU A 597 37.28 2.62 13.28
CA GLU A 597 37.95 3.92 13.31
C GLU A 597 37.06 5.05 12.73
N GLU A 598 36.26 4.72 11.72
CA GLU A 598 35.37 5.67 11.07
C GLU A 598 34.06 5.86 11.83
N CYS A 599 33.48 4.78 12.36
CA CYS A 599 32.14 4.79 12.95
C CYS A 599 32.09 4.71 14.47
N CYS A 600 33.23 4.51 15.12
CA CYS A 600 33.29 4.37 16.56
C CYS A 600 34.39 5.26 17.17
N PHE A 601 34.19 5.66 18.42
CA PHE A 601 35.19 6.35 19.23
C PHE A 601 35.92 5.31 20.08
N PRO A 602 37.26 5.30 20.09
CA PRO A 602 38.00 4.35 20.91
C PRO A 602 37.77 4.64 22.39
N LYS A 603 37.55 3.59 23.19
CA LYS A 603 37.55 3.69 24.65
C LYS A 603 38.98 3.73 25.14
N TYR A 604 39.28 4.78 25.88
CA TYR A 604 40.56 4.87 26.56
C TYR A 604 40.43 4.36 27.99
N CYS A 605 41.49 3.74 28.48
CA CYS A 605 41.57 3.32 29.87
C CYS A 605 41.42 4.48 30.87
N SER A 606 41.52 5.74 30.44
CA SER A 606 41.18 6.93 31.22
C SER A 606 39.67 7.08 31.49
N GLN A 607 38.82 6.56 30.61
CA GLN A 607 37.35 6.64 30.72
C GLN A 607 36.76 5.42 31.42
N TYR A 608 37.51 4.32 31.53
CA TYR A 608 37.06 3.08 32.15
C TYR A 608 36.98 3.16 33.69
N VAL A 609 35.87 2.69 34.26
CA VAL A 609 35.61 2.61 35.70
C VAL A 609 35.63 1.14 36.10
N THR A 610 36.55 0.76 36.98
CA THR A 610 36.70 -0.61 37.47
C THR A 610 35.79 -0.88 38.67
N LYS A 611 35.31 -2.12 38.79
CA LYS A 611 34.69 -2.63 40.03
C LYS A 611 35.72 -3.23 40.98
N LEU A 612 36.97 -3.40 40.55
CA LEU A 612 38.04 -3.95 41.35
C LEU A 612 38.44 -2.97 42.47
N PRO A 613 38.82 -3.49 43.64
CA PRO A 613 39.29 -2.65 44.73
C PRO A 613 40.58 -1.93 44.31
N LEU A 614 40.53 -0.60 44.27
CA LEU A 614 41.68 0.25 43.90
C LEU A 614 42.87 0.10 44.85
N SER A 615 42.69 -0.55 46.00
CA SER A 615 43.77 -0.92 46.89
C SER A 615 44.65 -2.04 46.32
N LYS A 616 44.09 -2.95 45.51
CA LYS A 616 44.84 -4.07 44.90
C LYS A 616 45.17 -3.85 43.43
N TRP A 617 44.59 -2.83 42.81
CA TRP A 617 44.72 -2.56 41.38
C TRP A 617 45.03 -1.08 41.14
N LYS A 618 46.01 -0.79 40.28
CA LYS A 618 46.35 0.58 39.85
C LYS A 618 46.04 0.71 38.38
N ARG A 619 45.55 1.89 37.99
CA ARG A 619 45.33 2.20 36.57
C ARG A 619 46.67 2.13 35.84
N ASN A 620 46.67 1.53 34.65
CA ASN A 620 47.83 1.56 33.78
C ASN A 620 48.06 3.01 33.31
N ASN A 621 49.16 3.62 33.73
CA ASN A 621 49.45 5.04 33.48
C ASN A 621 49.96 5.33 32.06
N THR A 622 49.92 4.34 31.16
CA THR A 622 50.28 4.52 29.75
C THR A 622 49.24 5.45 29.09
N LYS A 623 49.62 6.71 28.87
CA LYS A 623 48.74 7.70 28.22
C LYS A 623 48.34 7.21 26.83
N GLY A 624 47.05 7.22 26.56
CA GLY A 624 46.50 6.78 25.26
C GLY A 624 46.31 5.27 25.13
N LEU A 625 46.47 4.50 26.21
CA LEU A 625 46.14 3.08 26.17
C LEU A 625 44.64 2.89 25.93
N GLN A 626 44.31 2.24 24.81
CA GLN A 626 42.97 1.80 24.49
C GLN A 626 42.66 0.53 25.29
N GLY A 627 41.46 0.46 25.83
CA GLY A 627 41.03 -0.67 26.65
C GLY A 627 39.80 -0.36 27.47
N SER A 628 39.13 -1.41 27.90
CA SER A 628 37.81 -1.33 28.52
C SER A 628 37.52 -2.48 29.45
N THR A 629 38.52 -3.31 29.71
CA THR A 629 38.44 -4.38 30.67
C THR A 629 39.41 -4.08 31.81
N ASP A 630 39.11 -4.64 32.97
CA ASP A 630 39.98 -4.54 34.13
C ASP A 630 41.41 -5.00 33.81
N GLY A 631 41.58 -6.08 33.05
CA GLY A 631 42.89 -6.61 32.68
C GLY A 631 43.69 -5.75 31.69
N GLU A 632 43.02 -4.94 30.87
CA GLU A 632 43.69 -4.01 29.94
C GLU A 632 44.04 -2.70 30.63
N CYS A 633 43.15 -2.19 31.47
CA CYS A 633 43.24 -0.84 32.02
C CYS A 633 43.83 -0.75 33.43
N TYR A 634 43.89 -1.87 34.15
CA TYR A 634 44.42 -1.93 35.49
C TYR A 634 45.49 -3.01 35.60
N LEU A 635 46.56 -2.67 36.32
CA LEU A 635 47.64 -3.57 36.69
C LEU A 635 47.51 -3.89 38.18
N GLU A 636 47.84 -5.12 38.53
CA GLU A 636 47.95 -5.53 39.93
C GLU A 636 48.96 -4.63 40.68
N ARG A 637 48.54 -4.05 41.81
CA ARG A 637 49.45 -3.33 42.72
C ARG A 637 50.19 -4.34 43.57
N LYS A 638 51.42 -4.65 43.20
CA LYS A 638 52.29 -5.49 44.02
C LYS A 638 52.80 -4.69 45.21
N CYS A 639 52.69 -5.26 46.40
CA CYS A 639 53.05 -4.60 47.66
C CYS A 639 54.49 -4.07 47.69
N LEU A 640 55.42 -4.78 47.04
CA LEU A 640 56.83 -4.39 46.93
C LEU A 640 57.06 -3.05 46.23
N GLU A 641 56.12 -2.59 45.39
CA GLU A 641 56.28 -1.36 44.61
C GLU A 641 55.78 -0.10 45.33
N GLU A 642 54.89 -0.25 46.33
CA GLU A 642 54.12 0.87 46.88
C GLU A 642 54.38 1.10 48.38
N VAL A 643 54.79 0.06 49.13
CA VAL A 643 54.93 0.14 50.60
C VAL A 643 56.31 -0.37 51.03
N ASP A 644 57.09 0.49 51.68
CA ASP A 644 58.35 0.11 52.32
C ASP A 644 58.09 -0.63 53.65
N CYS A 645 57.89 -1.94 53.59
CA CYS A 645 57.75 -2.77 54.79
C CYS A 645 59.09 -3.03 55.50
N HIS A 646 60.25 -2.69 54.92
CA HIS A 646 61.55 -2.86 55.60
C HIS A 646 61.68 -1.94 56.80
N ALA A 647 61.09 -0.74 56.74
CA ALA A 647 60.99 0.18 57.87
C ALA A 647 60.28 -0.44 59.11
N LEU A 648 59.59 -1.57 58.94
CA LEU A 648 58.81 -2.26 59.97
C LEU A 648 59.42 -3.60 60.40
N GLY A 649 60.59 -3.95 59.88
CA GLY A 649 61.27 -5.21 60.20
C GLY A 649 60.64 -6.45 59.55
N VAL A 650 59.70 -6.27 58.61
CA VAL A 650 59.07 -7.38 57.87
C VAL A 650 59.87 -7.61 56.59
N ASN A 651 60.45 -8.81 56.46
CA ASN A 651 61.23 -9.19 55.28
C ASN A 651 60.29 -9.81 54.23
N LEU A 652 59.76 -8.98 53.34
CA LEU A 652 58.90 -9.42 52.24
C LEU A 652 59.75 -10.12 51.16
N THR A 653 59.85 -11.45 51.23
CA THR A 653 60.44 -12.24 50.13
C THR A 653 59.41 -12.63 49.06
N ASP A 654 58.12 -12.42 49.33
CA ASP A 654 57.05 -12.88 48.47
C ASP A 654 56.46 -11.73 47.63
N ALA A 655 56.93 -11.62 46.39
CA ALA A 655 56.50 -10.62 45.42
C ALA A 655 55.06 -10.82 44.90
N THR A 656 54.32 -11.79 45.44
CA THR A 656 52.97 -12.16 44.97
C THR A 656 51.84 -11.44 45.70
N ARG A 657 52.11 -10.75 46.83
CA ARG A 657 51.06 -10.03 47.58
C ARG A 657 50.61 -8.75 46.88
N LEU A 658 49.28 -8.57 46.82
CA LEU A 658 48.63 -7.41 46.20
C LEU A 658 48.00 -6.49 47.26
N GLY A 659 48.23 -5.19 47.13
CA GLY A 659 47.74 -4.18 48.07
C GLY A 659 48.45 -2.83 47.91
N SER A 660 47.86 -1.79 48.50
CA SER A 660 48.41 -0.44 48.51
C SER A 660 48.53 0.13 49.91
N THR A 661 47.91 -0.54 50.89
CA THR A 661 47.96 -0.12 52.28
C THR A 661 48.96 -0.97 53.05
N ARG A 662 49.50 -0.37 54.10
CA ARG A 662 50.42 -1.04 55.02
C ARG A 662 49.80 -2.29 55.65
N ASP A 663 48.51 -2.26 55.96
CA ASP A 663 47.80 -3.40 56.55
C ASP A 663 47.60 -4.54 55.53
N GLU A 664 47.37 -4.22 54.26
CA GLU A 664 47.30 -5.25 53.20
C GLU A 664 48.67 -5.86 52.90
N CYS A 665 49.75 -5.07 53.04
CA CYS A 665 51.08 -5.45 52.57
C CYS A 665 52.03 -6.00 53.64
N CYS A 666 51.98 -5.50 54.88
CA CYS A 666 52.99 -5.77 55.91
C CYS A 666 52.48 -6.61 57.10
N TRP A 667 51.39 -7.37 56.93
CA TRP A 667 50.89 -8.31 57.94
C TRP A 667 51.67 -9.62 58.01
#